data_AF-A2F0K0-F1
#
_entry.id   AF-A2F0K0-F1
#
_cell.length_a   1.000
_cell.length_b   1.000
_cell.length_c   1.000
_cell.angle_alpha   90.00
_cell.angle_beta   90.00
_cell.angle_gamma   90.00
#
_symmetry.space_group_name_H-M   'P 1'
#
loop_
_entity.id
_entity.type
_entity.pdbx_description
1 polymer ?
#
loop_
_entity_poly.entity_id
_entity_poly.type
_entity_poly.pdbx_seq_one_letter_code
_entity_poly.pdbx_strand_id
1 'polypeptide(L)'
;MNGNYWDSSDLNSEENKIMLEQKNSSLIHENTVLKAQFENAVSIGDRIDQVKVENESLHSRLRQAIQENNALRTRLDMLLKTSNENSQKFKAEKEKLIRQQMINEDENKTETSKFRKKLITEIKRASDEIEDLSKENELLNTNLKENEAKAQRVLEAFSFYLNRKVSTLDELIVLVENLSKQKSIERAEDDSVPTKDSNKLYQKDEPSKEDAKMKKKIKCLCEKLKEKDTELKTLKTQTESLTKLAKDGESASHELALIKRKLDSAEEDKKLLSEDYEHQIKILNLKIENLKVEIAKRKEQNSAEPIVLTQPITPLPSDSNSSRKQTQSEPEDNMYYNELNARVTDLSRDLATVTNERNNFIEKLNAIQSEYDQFKLDTKKQRSDFDALAVVHEETLKELEALRDALYSRNAKLEKKEDKILRRIEEDAANKIQKLQIIADNHKEQAQELQESANKQSKQINKMNIKIIELLKENEELKEKLKKSEENIEDVTRKLYEKPQVQESDVIPKTAWYFNGFDKSLTAKIDEIGNNDNLQITSKIQNIFKLISKHYNKKISNLVKETNDINDQFCLMKNIIGQFVVDLSIAATDKAITIDELMQSEGQNLISQVFTIRSERDNLYRESREISEKLEKIKKSFGKECPRVYKKRTDKLIGELESKSEEMEKKYKKYKCLLTNLKSQKEKSDVETNSKFEDLQNENAKFKEENTELTSDISALKHQVQALTNKLRETEHQIEVNNNEYNAQVEELIKKGKEERIRIEAEMSDEIKRVTENLMLTSDNFEDSQTQINKLKSVIAAQKAALDEMISNREYQKKVSEIAQASQEKKYELEKQQLIDSYEAAIHELKDQSENLRKDFTKLSVELSKTEKSKKSARQQVFDAMNEKNELINQLESQKSQFDRERKILQSQISAEKLNAEAAFNKNMEEVNMQANNDKIQIMAYAINAFRDNYDVKVEINEKAYRNCINKTKEQISKLKRTDETIRKMVCAAPTQTTDDAVAKIIVSH
;
A
#
# COMPACT_ATOMS: atom_id res chain seq x y z
N MET A 1 3.77 -61.16 126.21
CA MET A 1 2.55 -61.62 125.50
C MET A 1 1.82 -60.35 125.05
N ASN A 2 2.26 -59.65 124.01
CA ASN A 2 2.13 -59.84 122.54
C ASN A 2 0.69 -59.81 121.99
N GLY A 3 0.37 -58.75 121.23
CA GLY A 3 -0.39 -58.88 119.98
C GLY A 3 -1.52 -57.88 119.71
N ASN A 4 -1.20 -56.86 118.89
CA ASN A 4 -2.04 -56.25 117.84
C ASN A 4 -3.34 -55.51 118.20
N TYR A 5 -3.32 -54.17 118.19
CA TYR A 5 -4.54 -53.34 118.06
C TYR A 5 -4.21 -51.90 117.61
N TRP A 6 -3.65 -51.69 116.42
CA TRP A 6 -3.53 -50.36 115.77
C TRP A 6 -3.40 -50.53 114.25
N ASP A 7 -4.50 -50.75 113.51
CA ASP A 7 -4.42 -50.73 112.03
C ASP A 7 -5.77 -50.60 111.28
N SER A 8 -6.62 -49.61 111.61
CA SER A 8 -7.87 -49.41 110.83
C SER A 8 -8.32 -47.97 110.63
N SER A 9 -7.59 -46.97 111.14
CA SER A 9 -7.86 -45.54 110.83
C SER A 9 -7.01 -44.99 109.69
N ASP A 10 -5.86 -45.59 109.37
CA ASP A 10 -5.00 -45.11 108.27
C ASP A 10 -5.57 -45.45 106.89
N LEU A 11 -6.30 -46.56 106.74
CA LEU A 11 -6.90 -46.96 105.46
C LEU A 11 -7.95 -45.98 104.91
N ASN A 12 -8.75 -45.37 105.78
CA ASN A 12 -9.82 -44.46 105.35
C ASN A 12 -9.30 -43.03 105.04
N SER A 13 -8.13 -42.67 105.59
CA SER A 13 -7.41 -41.43 105.26
C SER A 13 -6.71 -41.56 103.90
N GLU A 14 -6.09 -42.71 103.64
CA GLU A 14 -5.43 -43.02 102.37
C GLU A 14 -6.42 -43.06 101.20
N GLU A 15 -7.61 -43.68 101.38
CA GLU A 15 -8.65 -43.72 100.34
C GLU A 15 -9.20 -42.33 99.98
N ASN A 16 -9.41 -41.45 100.97
CA ASN A 16 -9.85 -40.07 100.71
C ASN A 16 -8.78 -39.23 100.00
N LYS A 17 -7.51 -39.45 100.34
CA LYS A 17 -6.38 -38.80 99.66
C LYS A 17 -6.30 -39.23 98.19
N ILE A 18 -6.46 -40.52 97.90
CA ILE A 18 -6.48 -41.05 96.53
C ILE A 18 -7.66 -40.47 95.74
N MET A 19 -8.86 -40.40 96.33
CA MET A 19 -10.04 -39.78 95.69
C MET A 19 -9.84 -38.28 95.38
N LEU A 20 -9.21 -37.54 96.30
CA LEU A 20 -8.87 -36.12 96.08
C LEU A 20 -7.81 -35.94 95.00
N GLU A 21 -6.79 -36.80 94.96
CA GLU A 21 -5.76 -36.79 93.90
C GLU A 21 -6.36 -37.12 92.53
N GLN A 22 -7.29 -38.07 92.45
CA GLN A 22 -8.02 -38.39 91.21
C GLN A 22 -8.90 -37.23 90.75
N LYS A 23 -9.62 -36.57 91.66
CA LYS A 23 -10.45 -35.41 91.32
C LYS A 23 -9.62 -34.21 90.87
N ASN A 24 -8.50 -33.96 91.54
CA ASN A 24 -7.57 -32.89 91.16
C ASN A 24 -6.93 -33.17 89.79
N SER A 25 -6.57 -34.43 89.52
CA SER A 25 -6.05 -34.84 88.20
C SER A 25 -7.09 -34.66 87.08
N SER A 26 -8.36 -35.00 87.33
CA SER A 26 -9.45 -34.77 86.37
C SER A 26 -9.67 -33.28 86.11
N LEU A 27 -9.64 -32.44 87.15
CA LEU A 27 -9.79 -30.99 87.00
C LEU A 27 -8.62 -30.35 86.25
N ILE A 28 -7.38 -30.83 86.47
CA ILE A 28 -6.22 -30.39 85.70
C ILE A 28 -6.36 -30.77 84.22
N HIS A 29 -6.84 -31.99 83.94
CA HIS A 29 -7.09 -32.44 82.57
C HIS A 29 -8.16 -31.57 81.88
N GLU A 30 -9.29 -31.33 82.54
CA GLU A 30 -10.37 -30.47 82.03
C GLU A 30 -9.87 -29.04 81.76
N ASN A 31 -9.08 -28.47 82.68
CA ASN A 31 -8.51 -27.13 82.51
C ASN A 31 -7.51 -27.07 81.34
N THR A 32 -6.77 -28.16 81.11
CA THR A 32 -5.86 -28.28 79.96
C THR A 32 -6.63 -28.36 78.64
N VAL A 33 -7.73 -29.12 78.60
CA VAL A 33 -8.62 -29.19 77.43
C VAL A 33 -9.28 -27.84 77.15
N LEU A 34 -9.77 -27.15 78.18
CA LEU A 34 -10.37 -25.82 78.03
C LEU A 34 -9.35 -24.78 77.54
N LYS A 35 -8.09 -24.82 78.00
CA LYS A 35 -7.02 -23.97 77.48
C LYS A 35 -6.73 -24.26 76.00
N ALA A 36 -6.63 -25.52 75.62
CA ALA A 36 -6.42 -25.89 74.22
C ALA A 36 -7.61 -25.47 73.33
N GLN A 37 -8.84 -25.59 73.82
CA GLN A 37 -10.04 -25.09 73.13
C GLN A 37 -10.03 -23.56 72.98
N PHE A 38 -9.60 -22.84 74.03
CA PHE A 38 -9.47 -21.39 73.98
C PHE A 38 -8.38 -20.93 73.00
N GLU A 39 -7.21 -21.57 73.02
CA GLU A 39 -6.12 -21.30 72.06
C GLU A 39 -6.56 -21.57 70.62
N ASN A 40 -7.31 -22.66 70.38
CA ASN A 40 -7.91 -22.93 69.08
C ASN A 40 -8.93 -21.86 68.67
N ALA A 41 -9.77 -21.39 69.60
CA ALA A 41 -10.73 -20.32 69.33
C ALA A 41 -10.05 -18.99 68.98
N VAL A 42 -8.96 -18.64 69.68
CA VAL A 42 -8.13 -17.47 69.37
C VAL A 42 -7.47 -17.61 67.99
N SER A 43 -6.90 -18.77 67.67
CA SER A 43 -6.30 -19.03 66.35
C SER A 43 -7.31 -18.94 65.21
N ILE A 44 -8.55 -19.42 65.42
CA ILE A 44 -9.64 -19.25 64.46
C ILE A 44 -9.99 -17.77 64.30
N GLY A 45 -10.01 -16.99 65.39
CA GLY A 45 -10.22 -15.55 65.36
C GLY A 45 -9.18 -14.82 64.49
N ASP A 46 -7.89 -15.09 64.72
CA ASP A 46 -6.80 -14.51 63.93
C ASP A 46 -6.91 -14.85 62.44
N ARG A 47 -7.33 -16.09 62.13
CA ARG A 47 -7.51 -16.54 60.76
C ARG A 47 -8.72 -15.89 60.09
N ILE A 48 -9.80 -15.64 60.83
CA ILE A 48 -10.96 -14.88 60.33
C ILE A 48 -10.55 -13.44 60.00
N ASP A 49 -9.76 -12.81 60.86
CA ASP A 49 -9.32 -11.44 60.63
C ASP A 49 -8.32 -11.32 59.47
N GLN A 50 -7.43 -12.31 59.28
CA GLN A 50 -6.62 -12.41 58.05
C GLN A 50 -7.48 -12.51 56.79
N VAL A 51 -8.51 -13.37 56.80
CA VAL A 51 -9.43 -13.52 55.67
C VAL A 51 -10.20 -12.24 55.40
N LYS A 52 -10.60 -11.47 56.43
CA LYS A 52 -11.23 -10.16 56.24
C LYS A 52 -10.29 -9.17 55.56
N VAL A 53 -9.04 -9.07 56.01
CA VAL A 53 -8.03 -8.18 55.40
C VAL A 53 -7.76 -8.58 53.95
N GLU A 54 -7.65 -9.88 53.66
CA GLU A 54 -7.51 -10.37 52.29
C GLU A 54 -8.72 -10.01 51.43
N ASN A 55 -9.94 -10.21 51.92
CA ASN A 55 -11.17 -9.85 51.21
C ASN A 55 -11.27 -8.34 50.94
N GLU A 56 -10.91 -7.50 51.90
CA GLU A 56 -10.85 -6.05 51.71
C GLU A 56 -9.83 -5.67 50.61
N SER A 57 -8.66 -6.30 50.61
CA SER A 57 -7.63 -6.08 49.60
C SER A 57 -8.10 -6.52 48.19
N LEU A 58 -8.79 -7.66 48.10
CA LEU A 58 -9.35 -8.18 46.86
C LEU A 58 -10.49 -7.29 46.35
N HIS A 59 -11.35 -6.79 47.23
CA HIS A 59 -12.38 -5.81 46.87
C HIS A 59 -11.78 -4.51 46.34
N SER A 60 -10.70 -4.02 46.95
CA SER A 60 -9.99 -2.84 46.46
C SER A 60 -9.39 -3.07 45.06
N ARG A 61 -8.72 -4.20 44.85
CA ARG A 61 -8.18 -4.59 43.53
C ARG A 61 -9.26 -4.75 42.48
N LEU A 62 -10.41 -5.34 42.84
CA LEU A 62 -11.55 -5.50 41.94
C LEU A 62 -12.12 -4.14 41.52
N ARG A 63 -12.28 -3.21 42.46
CA ARG A 63 -12.74 -1.84 42.14
C ARG A 63 -11.77 -1.12 41.20
N GLN A 64 -10.47 -1.24 41.44
CA GLN A 64 -9.45 -0.65 40.56
C GLN A 64 -9.50 -1.26 39.15
N ALA A 65 -9.58 -2.58 39.03
CA ALA A 65 -9.71 -3.26 37.73
C ALA A 65 -10.98 -2.86 36.98
N ILE A 66 -12.11 -2.67 37.68
CA ILE A 66 -13.36 -2.17 37.09
C ILE A 66 -13.18 -0.73 36.57
N GLN A 67 -12.50 0.12 37.34
CA GLN A 67 -12.23 1.50 36.95
C GLN A 67 -11.32 1.59 35.71
N GLU A 68 -10.26 0.78 35.67
CA GLU A 68 -9.35 0.67 34.52
C GLU A 68 -10.07 0.14 33.27
N ASN A 69 -10.93 -0.88 33.43
CA ASN A 69 -11.72 -1.43 32.32
C ASN A 69 -12.69 -0.37 31.75
N ASN A 70 -13.35 0.38 32.63
CA ASN A 70 -14.23 1.48 32.21
C ASN A 70 -13.45 2.58 31.47
N ALA A 71 -12.27 2.98 31.96
CA ALA A 71 -11.42 3.95 31.29
C ALA A 71 -10.95 3.48 29.90
N LEU A 72 -10.57 2.20 29.78
CA LEU A 72 -10.18 1.59 28.51
C LEU A 72 -11.36 1.52 27.53
N ARG A 73 -12.57 1.18 28.00
CA ARG A 73 -13.80 1.20 27.18
C ARG A 73 -14.10 2.60 26.66
N THR A 74 -14.06 3.62 27.51
CA THR A 74 -14.27 5.00 27.08
C THR A 74 -13.21 5.45 26.07
N ARG A 75 -11.94 5.05 26.26
CA ARG A 75 -10.87 5.34 25.29
C ARG A 75 -11.09 4.63 23.96
N LEU A 76 -11.54 3.38 23.98
CA LEU A 76 -11.88 2.62 22.77
C LEU A 76 -13.03 3.28 22.01
N ASP A 77 -14.09 3.70 22.71
CA ASP A 77 -15.24 4.39 22.10
C ASP A 77 -14.82 5.71 21.46
N MET A 78 -13.95 6.50 22.10
CA MET A 78 -13.39 7.71 21.52
C MET A 78 -12.57 7.41 20.25
N LEU A 79 -11.71 6.38 20.29
CA LEU A 79 -10.91 5.99 19.12
C LEU A 79 -11.77 5.49 17.96
N LEU A 80 -12.82 4.70 18.25
CA LEU A 80 -13.77 4.25 17.24
C LEU A 80 -14.54 5.42 16.62
N LYS A 81 -14.94 6.41 17.44
CA LYS A 81 -15.60 7.62 16.95
C LYS A 81 -14.69 8.45 16.05
N THR A 82 -13.44 8.69 16.47
CA THR A 82 -12.44 9.40 15.65
C THR A 82 -12.12 8.65 14.36
N SER A 83 -12.02 7.32 14.41
CA SER A 83 -11.81 6.48 13.21
C SER A 83 -12.99 6.61 12.22
N ASN A 84 -14.23 6.58 12.72
CA ASN A 84 -15.42 6.78 11.90
C ASN A 84 -15.48 8.19 11.29
N GLU A 85 -15.16 9.23 12.05
CA GLU A 85 -15.08 10.61 11.55
C GLU A 85 -14.01 10.77 10.46
N ASN A 86 -12.84 10.15 10.63
CA ASN A 86 -11.78 10.15 9.61
C ASN A 86 -12.19 9.36 8.36
N SER A 87 -12.88 8.22 8.52
CA SER A 87 -13.41 7.44 7.39
C SER A 87 -14.46 8.24 6.60
N GLN A 88 -15.33 8.98 7.29
CA GLN A 88 -16.31 9.86 6.65
C GLN A 88 -15.63 11.03 5.90
N LYS A 89 -14.63 11.67 6.51
CA LYS A 89 -13.83 12.72 5.83
C LYS A 89 -13.16 12.18 4.57
N PHE A 90 -12.55 10.99 4.65
CA PHE A 90 -11.90 10.36 3.50
C PHE A 90 -12.90 10.03 2.37
N LYS A 91 -14.10 9.55 2.72
CA LYS A 91 -15.17 9.34 1.73
C LYS A 91 -15.61 10.65 1.06
N ALA A 92 -15.82 11.71 1.85
CA ALA A 92 -16.19 13.02 1.31
C ALA A 92 -15.10 13.61 0.40
N GLU A 93 -13.83 13.45 0.76
CA GLU A 93 -12.70 13.90 -0.06
C GLU A 93 -12.57 13.10 -1.36
N LYS A 94 -12.77 11.78 -1.30
CA LYS A 94 -12.82 10.91 -2.47
C LYS A 94 -13.97 11.30 -3.41
N GLU A 95 -15.16 11.57 -2.88
CA GLU A 95 -16.29 12.05 -3.68
C GLU A 95 -16.00 13.42 -4.33
N LYS A 96 -15.35 14.32 -3.62
CA LYS A 96 -14.92 15.62 -4.15
C LYS A 96 -13.92 15.45 -5.30
N LEU A 97 -12.93 14.56 -5.15
CA LEU A 97 -11.93 14.28 -6.17
C LEU A 97 -12.56 13.64 -7.43
N ILE A 98 -13.49 12.69 -7.25
CA ILE A 98 -14.24 12.08 -8.36
C ILE A 98 -15.06 13.13 -9.11
N ARG A 99 -15.75 14.02 -8.39
CA ARG A 99 -16.50 15.13 -9.02
C ARG A 99 -15.57 16.06 -9.81
N GLN A 100 -14.40 16.37 -9.28
CA GLN A 100 -13.42 17.21 -9.98
C GLN A 100 -12.85 16.52 -11.22
N GLN A 101 -12.60 15.21 -11.16
CA GLN A 101 -12.19 14.43 -12.35
C GLN A 101 -13.29 14.42 -13.42
N MET A 102 -14.56 14.26 -13.04
CA MET A 102 -15.68 14.33 -14.00
C MET A 102 -15.79 15.70 -14.67
N ILE A 103 -15.63 16.79 -13.91
CA ILE A 103 -15.63 18.15 -14.48
C ILE A 103 -14.48 18.31 -15.48
N ASN A 104 -13.26 17.91 -15.09
CA ASN A 104 -12.10 18.00 -15.98
C ASN A 104 -12.24 17.12 -17.24
N GLU A 105 -12.84 15.92 -17.11
CA GLU A 105 -13.11 15.06 -18.27
C GLU A 105 -14.12 15.69 -19.23
N ASP A 106 -15.16 16.33 -18.72
CA ASP A 106 -16.16 17.00 -19.55
C ASP A 106 -15.60 18.26 -20.20
N GLU A 107 -14.77 19.05 -19.49
CA GLU A 107 -14.01 20.15 -20.07
C GLU A 107 -13.10 19.66 -21.20
N ASN A 108 -12.30 18.61 -20.96
CA ASN A 108 -11.43 18.00 -21.97
C ASN A 108 -12.21 17.46 -23.18
N LYS A 109 -13.39 16.85 -22.97
CA LYS A 109 -14.26 16.40 -24.08
C LYS A 109 -14.76 17.58 -24.90
N THR A 110 -15.14 18.69 -24.26
CA THR A 110 -15.60 19.89 -24.98
C THR A 110 -14.46 20.54 -25.77
N GLU A 111 -13.25 20.59 -25.23
CA GLU A 111 -12.08 21.12 -25.91
C GLU A 111 -11.64 20.23 -27.09
N THR A 112 -11.63 18.91 -26.88
CA THR A 112 -11.38 17.93 -27.95
C THR A 112 -12.41 18.04 -29.07
N SER A 113 -13.69 18.26 -28.73
CA SER A 113 -14.77 18.51 -29.69
C SER A 113 -14.54 19.79 -30.50
N LYS A 114 -14.15 20.90 -29.84
CA LYS A 114 -13.80 22.16 -30.52
C LYS A 114 -12.61 21.99 -31.45
N PHE A 115 -11.56 21.29 -31.00
CA PHE A 115 -10.37 21.02 -31.81
C PHE A 115 -10.68 20.13 -33.02
N ARG A 116 -11.46 19.07 -32.83
CA ARG A 116 -11.95 18.23 -33.95
C ARG A 116 -12.76 19.05 -34.95
N LYS A 117 -13.64 19.95 -34.51
CA LYS A 117 -14.39 20.84 -35.42
C LYS A 117 -13.44 21.73 -36.24
N LYS A 118 -12.41 22.33 -35.61
CA LYS A 118 -11.40 23.13 -36.32
C LYS A 118 -10.66 22.32 -37.38
N LEU A 119 -10.16 21.13 -37.02
CA LEU A 119 -9.49 20.23 -37.97
C LEU A 119 -10.40 19.80 -39.13
N ILE A 120 -11.67 19.50 -38.86
CA ILE A 120 -12.64 19.18 -39.92
C ILE A 120 -12.84 20.37 -40.86
N THR A 121 -12.89 21.60 -40.34
CA THR A 121 -13.00 22.81 -41.16
C THR A 121 -11.73 23.04 -42.00
N GLU A 122 -10.54 22.82 -41.45
CA GLU A 122 -9.28 22.92 -42.21
C GLU A 122 -9.16 21.84 -43.28
N ILE A 123 -9.53 20.59 -42.98
CA ILE A 123 -9.55 19.49 -43.96
C ILE A 123 -10.51 19.81 -45.10
N LYS A 124 -11.70 20.34 -44.80
CA LYS A 124 -12.65 20.77 -45.84
C LYS A 124 -12.06 21.86 -46.72
N ARG A 125 -11.45 22.89 -46.12
CA ARG A 125 -10.80 23.98 -46.86
C ARG A 125 -9.68 23.47 -47.79
N ALA A 126 -8.82 22.57 -47.30
CA ALA A 126 -7.78 21.96 -48.11
C ALA A 126 -8.36 21.06 -49.22
N SER A 127 -9.47 20.37 -48.96
CA SER A 127 -10.16 19.56 -49.97
C SER A 127 -10.76 20.43 -51.07
N ASP A 128 -11.38 21.55 -50.70
CA ASP A 128 -11.94 22.53 -51.64
C ASP A 128 -10.82 23.14 -52.52
N GLU A 129 -9.66 23.47 -51.92
CA GLU A 129 -8.49 23.99 -52.65
C GLU A 129 -7.90 22.96 -53.63
N ILE A 130 -7.85 21.68 -53.23
CA ILE A 130 -7.44 20.59 -54.13
C ILE A 130 -8.43 20.44 -55.29
N GLU A 131 -9.73 20.56 -55.04
CA GLU A 131 -10.76 20.48 -56.08
C GLU A 131 -10.62 21.63 -57.09
N ASP A 132 -10.37 22.86 -56.61
CA ASP A 132 -10.16 24.03 -57.45
C ASP A 132 -8.88 23.90 -58.29
N LEU A 133 -7.77 23.44 -57.70
CA LEU A 133 -6.53 23.15 -58.42
C LEU A 133 -6.72 22.03 -59.46
N SER A 134 -7.53 21.03 -59.16
CA SER A 134 -7.88 19.97 -60.11
C SER A 134 -8.64 20.52 -61.32
N LYS A 135 -9.62 21.41 -61.10
CA LYS A 135 -10.36 22.09 -62.17
C LYS A 135 -9.45 22.98 -63.02
N GLU A 136 -8.51 23.70 -62.40
CA GLU A 136 -7.52 24.50 -63.12
C GLU A 136 -6.60 23.63 -63.99
N ASN A 137 -6.17 22.48 -63.47
CA ASN A 137 -5.33 21.54 -64.20
C ASN A 137 -6.08 20.88 -65.37
N GLU A 138 -7.37 20.56 -65.20
CA GLU A 138 -8.23 20.12 -66.31
C GLU A 138 -8.34 21.19 -67.39
N LEU A 139 -8.55 22.45 -67.02
CA LEU A 139 -8.60 23.57 -67.96
C LEU A 139 -7.26 23.75 -68.70
N LEU A 140 -6.13 23.70 -68.00
CA LEU A 140 -4.79 23.75 -68.60
C LEU A 140 -4.56 22.60 -69.60
N ASN A 141 -4.97 21.39 -69.25
CA ASN A 141 -4.87 20.23 -70.15
C ASN A 141 -5.75 20.38 -71.39
N THR A 142 -6.96 20.93 -71.27
CA THR A 142 -7.80 21.22 -72.45
C THR A 142 -7.15 22.26 -73.36
N ASN A 143 -6.58 23.34 -72.80
CA ASN A 143 -5.85 24.36 -73.55
C ASN A 143 -4.60 23.81 -74.24
N LEU A 144 -3.87 22.89 -73.57
CA LEU A 144 -2.70 22.24 -74.13
C LEU A 144 -3.08 21.39 -75.35
N LYS A 145 -4.13 20.57 -75.23
CA LYS A 145 -4.68 19.78 -76.36
C LYS A 145 -5.16 20.66 -77.50
N GLU A 146 -5.80 21.79 -77.22
CA GLU A 146 -6.23 22.74 -78.26
C GLU A 146 -5.02 23.34 -79.01
N ASN A 147 -3.95 23.69 -78.28
CA ASN A 147 -2.72 24.20 -78.87
C ASN A 147 -1.97 23.15 -79.67
N GLU A 148 -1.92 21.90 -79.20
CA GLU A 148 -1.39 20.76 -79.97
C GLU A 148 -2.18 20.57 -81.27
N ALA A 149 -3.51 20.61 -81.22
CA ALA A 149 -4.35 20.51 -82.42
C ALA A 149 -4.14 21.69 -83.39
N LYS A 150 -3.91 22.91 -82.88
CA LYS A 150 -3.54 24.08 -83.70
C LYS A 150 -2.16 23.91 -84.34
N ALA A 151 -1.17 23.46 -83.58
CA ALA A 151 0.18 23.19 -84.08
C ALA A 151 0.15 22.12 -85.18
N GLN A 152 -0.63 21.06 -84.98
CA GLN A 152 -0.81 20.00 -85.96
C GLN A 152 -1.45 20.53 -87.25
N ARG A 153 -2.50 21.37 -87.16
CA ARG A 153 -3.11 22.02 -88.34
C ARG A 153 -2.13 22.90 -89.10
N VAL A 154 -1.26 23.62 -88.39
CA VAL A 154 -0.19 24.43 -89.03
C VAL A 154 0.78 23.52 -89.76
N LEU A 155 1.24 22.43 -89.13
CA LEU A 155 2.14 21.46 -89.75
C LEU A 155 1.51 20.79 -90.98
N GLU A 156 0.22 20.45 -90.93
CA GLU A 156 -0.52 19.88 -92.06
C GLU A 156 -0.69 20.89 -93.20
N ALA A 157 -1.06 22.15 -92.90
CA ALA A 157 -1.20 23.21 -93.90
C ALA A 157 0.13 23.50 -94.61
N PHE A 158 1.24 23.55 -93.87
CA PHE A 158 2.57 23.73 -94.45
C PHE A 158 3.05 22.49 -95.21
N SER A 159 2.76 21.29 -94.71
CA SER A 159 3.09 20.05 -95.43
C SER A 159 2.37 19.97 -96.78
N PHE A 160 1.12 20.44 -96.84
CA PHE A 160 0.34 20.56 -98.07
C PHE A 160 0.94 21.61 -99.02
N TYR A 161 1.28 22.79 -98.52
CA TYR A 161 1.79 23.89 -99.34
C TYR A 161 3.19 23.64 -99.90
N LEU A 162 4.09 23.04 -99.10
CA LEU A 162 5.48 22.76 -99.48
C LEU A 162 5.67 21.39 -100.14
N ASN A 163 4.60 20.59 -100.24
CA ASN A 163 4.59 19.23 -100.79
C ASN A 163 5.69 18.33 -100.17
N ARG A 164 6.01 18.58 -98.90
CA ARG A 164 7.03 17.88 -98.12
C ARG A 164 6.46 17.67 -96.72
N LYS A 165 6.55 16.45 -96.19
CA LYS A 165 6.09 16.16 -94.82
C LYS A 165 7.00 16.88 -93.83
N VAL A 166 6.39 17.71 -92.97
CA VAL A 166 7.05 18.36 -91.83
C VAL A 166 6.46 17.76 -90.57
N SER A 167 7.28 17.06 -89.78
CA SER A 167 6.81 16.27 -88.65
C SER A 167 6.87 17.01 -87.32
N THR A 168 7.65 18.09 -87.23
CA THR A 168 7.77 18.91 -86.01
C THR A 168 7.79 20.40 -86.35
N LEU A 169 7.42 21.24 -85.38
CA LEU A 169 7.44 22.71 -85.55
C LEU A 169 8.89 23.23 -85.75
N ASP A 170 9.87 22.57 -85.14
CA ASP A 170 11.28 22.92 -85.29
C ASP A 170 11.79 22.62 -86.71
N GLU A 171 11.37 21.51 -87.32
CA GLU A 171 11.64 21.23 -88.74
C GLU A 171 11.05 22.30 -89.66
N LEU A 172 9.86 22.82 -89.33
CA LEU A 172 9.23 23.91 -90.08
C LEU A 172 10.06 25.19 -90.01
N ILE A 173 10.52 25.57 -88.81
CA ILE A 173 11.34 26.76 -88.58
C ILE A 173 12.64 26.68 -89.40
N VAL A 174 13.34 25.55 -89.37
CA VAL A 174 14.57 25.33 -90.15
C VAL A 174 14.31 25.41 -91.67
N LEU A 175 13.16 24.93 -92.14
CA LEU A 175 12.78 24.99 -93.56
C LEU A 175 12.51 26.43 -94.03
N VAL A 176 11.81 27.22 -93.21
CA VAL A 176 11.51 28.63 -93.50
C VAL A 176 12.78 29.48 -93.47
N GLU A 177 13.68 29.24 -92.50
CA GLU A 177 14.97 29.93 -92.44
C GLU A 177 15.85 29.64 -93.66
N ASN A 178 15.83 28.41 -94.18
CA ASN A 178 16.61 28.03 -95.35
C ASN A 178 16.04 28.61 -96.67
N LEU A 179 14.72 28.77 -96.78
CA LEU A 179 14.07 29.45 -97.92
C LEU A 179 14.44 30.94 -97.99
N SER A 180 14.67 31.59 -96.84
CA SER A 180 15.04 33.01 -96.79
C SER A 180 16.46 33.31 -97.30
N LYS A 181 17.32 32.29 -97.45
CA LYS A 181 18.74 32.43 -97.83
C LYS A 181 19.04 32.19 -99.31
N GLN A 182 18.05 31.88 -100.15
CA GLN A 182 18.23 31.71 -101.61
C GLN A 182 17.45 32.76 -102.42
N LYS A 183 18.08 33.90 -102.73
CA LYS A 183 17.85 34.68 -103.97
C LYS A 183 18.85 35.84 -104.10
N SER A 184 19.85 35.65 -104.95
CA SER A 184 20.61 36.73 -105.59
C SER A 184 21.14 36.20 -106.91
N ILE A 185 20.59 36.64 -108.05
CA ILE A 185 21.19 36.72 -109.40
C ILE A 185 20.28 37.62 -110.30
N GLU A 186 20.84 38.79 -110.62
CA GLU A 186 20.92 39.62 -111.85
C GLU A 186 19.79 39.89 -112.89
N ARG A 187 19.90 41.13 -113.45
CA ARG A 187 19.47 41.74 -114.75
C ARG A 187 18.04 42.29 -114.86
N ALA A 188 17.73 43.36 -115.62
CA ALA A 188 18.43 44.49 -116.24
C ALA A 188 17.33 45.43 -116.83
N GLU A 189 17.58 46.74 -116.79
CA GLU A 189 17.17 47.89 -117.64
C GLU A 189 15.80 48.03 -118.39
N ASP A 190 15.41 49.32 -118.47
CA ASP A 190 14.51 50.04 -119.40
C ASP A 190 13.00 50.30 -119.09
N ASP A 191 12.77 51.53 -118.59
CA ASP A 191 12.11 52.66 -119.29
C ASP A 191 10.79 53.29 -118.75
N SER A 192 10.86 54.63 -118.61
CA SER A 192 9.81 55.67 -118.61
C SER A 192 8.99 56.05 -117.33
N VAL A 193 9.49 57.13 -116.69
CA VAL A 193 8.90 58.31 -115.99
C VAL A 193 7.47 58.74 -116.49
N PRO A 194 6.52 59.43 -115.76
CA PRO A 194 6.71 60.52 -114.76
C PRO A 194 5.78 60.67 -113.50
N THR A 195 6.36 61.31 -112.48
CA THR A 195 5.84 62.37 -111.55
C THR A 195 4.66 62.12 -110.58
N LYS A 196 4.92 62.22 -109.25
CA LYS A 196 4.67 63.42 -108.40
C LYS A 196 4.86 63.13 -106.90
N ASP A 197 5.51 64.09 -106.23
CA ASP A 197 5.45 64.48 -104.80
C ASP A 197 4.74 63.56 -103.79
N SER A 198 5.43 63.20 -102.69
CA SER A 198 5.18 63.80 -101.37
C SER A 198 5.94 63.12 -100.21
N ASN A 199 6.72 63.94 -99.53
CA ASN A 199 7.08 64.00 -98.11
C ASN A 199 6.32 63.09 -97.09
N LYS A 200 7.12 62.63 -96.09
CA LYS A 200 6.79 62.13 -94.73
C LYS A 200 6.30 60.68 -94.58
N LEU A 201 7.01 59.87 -93.79
CA LEU A 201 6.66 59.50 -92.40
C LEU A 201 7.63 58.42 -91.88
N TYR A 202 8.52 58.78 -90.94
CA TYR A 202 9.16 57.81 -90.05
C TYR A 202 8.11 57.43 -88.99
N GLN A 203 7.60 56.19 -89.03
CA GLN A 203 6.85 55.62 -87.92
C GLN A 203 7.67 54.54 -87.22
N LYS A 204 7.70 54.69 -85.89
CA LYS A 204 8.04 53.70 -84.88
C LYS A 204 7.32 52.39 -85.16
N ASP A 205 8.07 51.30 -85.25
CA ASP A 205 7.52 49.97 -85.02
C ASP A 205 7.56 49.64 -83.52
N GLU A 206 6.41 49.22 -83.03
CA GLU A 206 6.13 48.71 -81.69
C GLU A 206 7.00 47.49 -81.34
N PRO A 207 7.36 47.27 -80.06
CA PRO A 207 7.94 46.01 -79.63
C PRO A 207 6.88 44.91 -79.72
N SER A 208 7.16 43.90 -80.54
CA SER A 208 6.36 42.68 -80.71
C SER A 208 5.95 42.06 -79.36
N LYS A 209 4.69 41.61 -79.27
CA LYS A 209 4.10 40.89 -78.13
C LYS A 209 4.87 39.62 -77.71
N GLU A 210 5.85 39.17 -78.49
CA GLU A 210 6.72 38.04 -78.16
C GLU A 210 7.80 38.38 -77.12
N ASP A 211 8.34 39.61 -77.13
CA ASP A 211 9.33 40.04 -76.13
C ASP A 211 8.73 40.15 -74.72
N ALA A 212 7.44 40.50 -74.63
CA ALA A 212 6.70 40.51 -73.38
C ALA A 212 6.44 39.09 -72.83
N LYS A 213 6.24 38.10 -73.71
CA LYS A 213 6.07 36.69 -73.30
C LYS A 213 7.40 36.08 -72.88
N MET A 214 8.50 36.39 -73.58
CA MET A 214 9.82 35.88 -73.23
C MET A 214 10.32 36.49 -71.90
N LYS A 215 10.09 37.80 -71.66
CA LYS A 215 10.34 38.44 -70.35
C LYS A 215 9.51 37.82 -69.22
N LYS A 216 8.23 37.46 -69.45
CA LYS A 216 7.42 36.75 -68.44
C LYS A 216 7.93 35.33 -68.15
N LYS A 217 8.43 34.62 -69.16
CA LYS A 217 8.98 33.26 -69.00
C LYS A 217 10.31 33.27 -68.24
N ILE A 218 11.19 34.24 -68.54
CA ILE A 218 12.45 34.46 -67.80
C ILE A 218 12.14 34.84 -66.34
N LYS A 219 11.15 35.69 -66.10
CA LYS A 219 10.73 36.07 -64.74
C LYS A 219 10.22 34.87 -63.92
N CYS A 220 9.39 34.02 -64.52
CA CYS A 220 8.87 32.81 -63.86
C CYS A 220 9.98 31.78 -63.56
N LEU A 221 10.97 31.63 -64.45
CA LEU A 221 12.13 30.77 -64.20
C LEU A 221 13.03 31.33 -63.09
N CYS A 222 13.22 32.65 -63.01
CA CYS A 222 13.95 33.27 -61.91
C CYS A 222 13.22 33.13 -60.55
N GLU A 223 11.89 33.17 -60.53
CA GLU A 223 11.09 32.91 -59.32
C GLU A 223 11.23 31.46 -58.86
N LYS A 224 11.15 30.49 -59.78
CA LYS A 224 11.38 29.06 -59.46
C LYS A 224 12.81 28.78 -58.97
N LEU A 225 13.80 29.50 -59.51
CA LEU A 225 15.19 29.34 -59.07
C LEU A 225 15.41 29.93 -57.67
N LYS A 226 14.74 31.04 -57.33
CA LYS A 226 14.71 31.59 -55.97
C LYS A 226 14.01 30.67 -54.98
N GLU A 227 12.91 30.03 -55.39
CA GLU A 227 12.18 29.05 -54.56
C GLU A 227 13.04 27.82 -54.25
N LYS A 228 13.79 27.32 -55.25
CA LYS A 228 14.76 26.23 -55.05
C LYS A 228 15.95 26.65 -54.16
N ASP A 229 16.42 27.89 -54.27
CA ASP A 229 17.44 28.43 -53.36
C ASP A 229 16.94 28.56 -51.92
N THR A 230 15.65 28.89 -51.73
CA THR A 230 15.03 28.90 -50.39
C THR A 230 14.87 27.50 -49.81
N GLU A 231 14.48 26.50 -50.62
CA GLU A 231 14.47 25.08 -50.21
C GLU A 231 15.87 24.57 -49.85
N LEU A 232 16.89 24.97 -50.59
CA LEU A 232 18.27 24.56 -50.31
C LEU A 232 18.77 25.16 -48.99
N LYS A 233 18.36 26.40 -48.67
CA LYS A 233 18.66 27.03 -47.37
C LYS A 233 17.91 26.36 -46.22
N THR A 234 16.64 26.00 -46.39
CA THR A 234 15.87 25.32 -45.34
C THR A 234 16.42 23.91 -45.06
N LEU A 235 16.77 23.15 -46.10
CA LEU A 235 17.43 21.85 -45.95
C LEU A 235 18.82 21.96 -45.28
N LYS A 236 19.57 23.02 -45.56
CA LYS A 236 20.85 23.29 -44.89
C LYS A 236 20.67 23.61 -43.40
N THR A 237 19.67 24.41 -43.04
CA THR A 237 19.35 24.67 -41.62
C THR A 237 18.84 23.42 -40.91
N GLN A 238 18.09 22.55 -41.60
CA GLN A 238 17.59 21.30 -41.05
C GLN A 238 18.73 20.30 -40.79
N THR A 239 19.71 20.19 -41.71
CA THR A 239 20.90 19.36 -41.52
C THR A 239 21.82 19.86 -40.42
N GLU A 240 21.96 21.18 -40.25
CA GLU A 240 22.67 21.79 -39.11
C GLU A 240 21.96 21.52 -37.76
N SER A 241 20.61 21.51 -37.74
CA SER A 241 19.85 21.15 -36.53
C SER A 241 19.99 19.67 -36.15
N LEU A 242 20.01 18.76 -37.14
CA LEU A 242 20.20 17.33 -36.92
C LEU A 242 21.63 16.99 -36.46
N THR A 243 22.64 17.70 -36.96
CA THR A 243 24.03 17.54 -36.48
C THR A 243 24.21 18.06 -35.05
N LYS A 244 23.43 19.08 -34.65
CA LYS A 244 23.42 19.54 -33.25
C LYS A 244 22.75 18.52 -32.31
N LEU A 245 21.61 17.96 -32.72
CA LEU A 245 20.93 16.87 -32.01
C LEU A 245 21.81 15.61 -31.87
N ALA A 246 22.62 15.29 -32.87
CA ALA A 246 23.57 14.18 -32.80
C ALA A 246 24.66 14.42 -31.73
N LYS A 247 25.20 15.64 -31.64
CA LYS A 247 26.18 16.01 -30.60
C LYS A 247 25.58 16.01 -29.19
N ASP A 248 24.34 16.46 -29.06
CA ASP A 248 23.62 16.45 -27.77
C ASP A 248 23.33 14.99 -27.34
N GLY A 249 23.03 14.10 -28.29
CA GLY A 249 22.90 12.65 -28.05
C GLY A 249 24.19 11.97 -27.57
N GLU A 250 25.35 12.39 -28.07
CA GLU A 250 26.65 11.90 -27.58
C GLU A 250 26.93 12.35 -26.14
N SER A 251 26.55 13.58 -25.77
CA SER A 251 26.67 14.07 -24.39
C SER A 251 25.74 13.33 -23.42
N ALA A 252 24.49 13.09 -23.82
CA ALA A 252 23.55 12.29 -23.02
C ALA A 252 24.02 10.83 -22.85
N SER A 253 24.66 10.25 -23.86
CA SER A 253 25.28 8.92 -23.77
C SER A 253 26.42 8.87 -22.75
N HIS A 254 27.24 9.93 -22.68
CA HIS A 254 28.31 10.04 -21.68
C HIS A 254 27.76 10.19 -20.25
N GLU A 255 26.69 10.96 -20.06
CA GLU A 255 26.01 11.08 -18.76
C GLU A 255 25.36 9.76 -18.32
N LEU A 256 24.75 9.01 -19.24
CA LEU A 256 24.22 7.66 -18.96
C LEU A 256 25.33 6.70 -18.52
N ALA A 257 26.52 6.78 -19.12
CA ALA A 257 27.66 5.97 -18.71
C ALA A 257 28.16 6.33 -17.29
N LEU A 258 28.13 7.61 -16.92
CA LEU A 258 28.48 8.07 -15.56
C LEU A 258 27.43 7.65 -14.52
N ILE A 259 26.14 7.75 -14.85
CA ILE A 259 25.05 7.29 -13.98
C ILE A 259 25.13 5.77 -13.78
N LYS A 260 25.46 5.02 -14.83
CA LYS A 260 25.63 3.56 -14.74
C LYS A 260 26.78 3.17 -13.81
N ARG A 261 27.93 3.84 -13.89
CA ARG A 261 29.03 3.65 -12.92
C ARG A 261 28.62 3.98 -11.47
N LYS A 262 27.83 5.03 -11.25
CA LYS A 262 27.32 5.37 -9.92
C LYS A 262 26.34 4.32 -9.40
N LEU A 263 25.53 3.73 -10.28
CA LEU A 263 24.62 2.64 -9.94
C LEU A 263 25.39 1.39 -9.52
N ASP A 264 26.40 0.99 -10.31
CA ASP A 264 27.24 -0.18 -10.03
C ASP A 264 27.98 -0.02 -8.68
N SER A 265 28.54 1.17 -8.42
CA SER A 265 29.17 1.50 -7.12
C SER A 265 28.19 1.44 -5.95
N ALA A 266 26.95 1.93 -6.12
CA ALA A 266 25.93 1.88 -5.07
C ALA A 266 25.42 0.45 -4.81
N GLU A 267 25.44 -0.42 -5.83
CA GLU A 267 25.13 -1.85 -5.67
C GLU A 267 26.23 -2.59 -4.91
N GLU A 268 27.50 -2.29 -5.15
CA GLU A 268 28.62 -2.81 -4.35
C GLU A 268 28.53 -2.37 -2.88
N ASP A 269 28.26 -1.09 -2.62
CA ASP A 269 28.10 -0.57 -1.25
C ASP A 269 26.93 -1.25 -0.53
N LYS A 270 25.80 -1.45 -1.22
CA LYS A 270 24.63 -2.15 -0.67
C LYS A 270 24.96 -3.62 -0.36
N LYS A 271 25.77 -4.27 -1.21
CA LYS A 271 26.20 -5.65 -0.99
C LYS A 271 27.09 -5.76 0.25
N LEU A 272 28.07 -4.87 0.39
CA LEU A 272 28.92 -4.77 1.57
C LEU A 272 28.10 -4.56 2.85
N LEU A 273 27.12 -3.65 2.80
CA LEU A 273 26.25 -3.38 3.95
C LEU A 273 25.35 -4.59 4.29
N SER A 274 24.90 -5.34 3.30
CA SER A 274 24.15 -6.59 3.50
C SER A 274 25.00 -7.66 4.17
N GLU A 275 26.25 -7.81 3.75
CA GLU A 275 27.21 -8.74 4.36
C GLU A 275 27.51 -8.38 5.83
N ASP A 276 27.63 -7.09 6.14
CA ASP A 276 27.79 -6.59 7.52
C ASP A 276 26.56 -6.89 8.40
N TYR A 277 25.34 -6.69 7.88
CA TYR A 277 24.13 -7.03 8.61
C TYR A 277 23.97 -8.54 8.83
N GLU A 278 24.32 -9.37 7.84
CA GLU A 278 24.34 -10.83 8.01
C GLU A 278 25.34 -11.26 9.09
N HIS A 279 26.51 -10.61 9.16
CA HIS A 279 27.49 -10.86 10.21
C HIS A 279 26.97 -10.45 11.59
N GLN A 280 26.30 -9.29 11.73
CA GLN A 280 25.66 -8.89 12.99
C GLN A 280 24.55 -9.86 13.42
N ILE A 281 23.72 -10.33 12.48
CA ILE A 281 22.68 -11.32 12.75
C ILE A 281 23.29 -12.63 13.26
N LYS A 282 24.42 -13.08 12.68
CA LYS A 282 25.15 -14.26 13.16
C LYS A 282 25.66 -14.08 14.60
N ILE A 283 26.22 -12.91 14.93
CA ILE A 283 26.67 -12.59 16.29
C ILE A 283 25.51 -12.61 17.29
N LEU A 284 24.38 -11.99 16.93
CA LEU A 284 23.20 -11.94 17.80
C LEU A 284 22.58 -13.32 18.01
N ASN A 285 22.53 -14.15 16.96
CA ASN A 285 22.06 -15.52 17.06
C ASN A 285 22.95 -16.38 17.98
N LEU A 286 24.28 -16.24 17.89
CA LEU A 286 25.20 -16.88 18.83
C LEU A 286 24.97 -16.42 20.28
N LYS A 287 24.67 -15.13 20.49
CA LYS A 287 24.37 -14.58 21.82
C LYS A 287 23.05 -15.11 22.38
N ILE A 288 22.02 -15.24 21.54
CA ILE A 288 20.74 -15.85 21.91
C ILE A 288 20.94 -17.33 22.28
N GLU A 289 21.74 -18.07 21.53
CA GLU A 289 22.00 -19.48 21.79
C GLU A 289 22.75 -19.68 23.11
N ASN A 290 23.75 -18.83 23.41
CA ASN A 290 24.45 -18.82 24.69
C ASN A 290 23.50 -18.51 25.87
N LEU A 291 22.58 -17.55 25.71
CA LEU A 291 21.59 -17.22 26.73
C LEU A 291 20.58 -18.34 26.97
N LYS A 292 20.19 -19.09 25.93
CA LYS A 292 19.34 -20.28 26.09
C LYS A 292 20.04 -21.38 26.89
N VAL A 293 21.33 -21.61 26.64
CA VAL A 293 22.14 -22.58 27.40
C VAL A 293 22.26 -22.15 28.88
N GLU A 294 22.37 -20.85 29.14
CA GLU A 294 22.45 -20.32 30.50
C GLU A 294 21.10 -20.40 31.26
N ILE A 295 19.98 -20.21 30.57
CA ILE A 295 18.64 -20.41 31.11
C ILE A 295 18.37 -21.91 31.39
N ALA A 296 18.85 -22.81 30.54
CA ALA A 296 18.76 -24.25 30.76
C ALA A 296 19.56 -24.68 32.01
N LYS A 297 20.79 -24.15 32.18
CA LYS A 297 21.60 -24.40 33.38
C LYS A 297 20.97 -23.88 34.67
N ARG A 298 20.24 -22.76 34.64
CA ARG A 298 19.53 -22.23 35.83
C ARG A 298 18.25 -22.99 36.19
N LYS A 299 17.68 -23.77 35.26
CA LYS A 299 16.52 -24.63 35.54
C LYS A 299 16.89 -25.96 36.18
N GLU A 300 18.11 -26.45 36.03
CA GLU A 300 18.57 -27.70 36.65
C GLU A 300 19.14 -27.53 38.07
N GLN A 301 19.40 -26.30 38.54
CA GLN A 301 19.94 -26.04 39.89
C GLN A 301 18.90 -25.71 40.98
N ASN A 302 17.59 -25.85 40.72
CA ASN A 302 16.52 -25.45 41.65
C ASN A 302 15.51 -26.58 41.95
N SER A 303 15.98 -27.79 42.26
CA SER A 303 15.13 -28.82 42.86
C SER A 303 15.92 -29.77 43.77
N ALA A 304 16.29 -29.32 44.97
CA ALA A 304 16.56 -30.19 46.11
C ALA A 304 16.60 -29.37 47.42
N GLU A 305 15.67 -29.70 48.32
CA GLU A 305 15.81 -29.85 49.78
C GLU A 305 14.79 -29.11 50.68
N PRO A 306 14.29 -29.82 51.73
CA PRO A 306 13.22 -29.38 52.61
C PRO A 306 13.76 -28.62 53.83
N ILE A 307 13.07 -27.55 54.23
CA ILE A 307 13.44 -26.75 55.39
C ILE A 307 12.58 -27.16 56.60
N VAL A 308 13.28 -27.76 57.57
CA VAL A 308 12.97 -27.85 59.00
C VAL A 308 13.08 -26.45 59.63
N LEU A 309 12.17 -26.07 60.54
CA LEU A 309 12.36 -24.87 61.38
C LEU A 309 12.09 -25.15 62.86
N THR A 310 13.12 -24.89 63.67
CA THR A 310 13.15 -24.82 65.13
C THR A 310 13.39 -23.36 65.57
N GLN A 311 12.72 -22.92 66.66
CA GLN A 311 12.99 -21.83 67.66
C GLN A 311 13.52 -20.43 67.22
N PRO A 312 13.18 -19.27 67.88
CA PRO A 312 13.82 -18.82 69.16
C PRO A 312 13.12 -17.75 70.10
N ILE A 313 13.38 -17.85 71.42
CA ILE A 313 13.86 -16.89 72.48
C ILE A 313 13.47 -15.36 72.55
N THR A 314 12.75 -14.98 73.64
CA THR A 314 12.68 -13.75 74.57
C THR A 314 12.66 -12.27 74.07
N PRO A 315 12.15 -11.22 74.83
CA PRO A 315 12.18 -10.98 76.32
C PRO A 315 10.99 -10.24 77.05
N LEU A 316 11.14 -10.16 78.41
CA LEU A 316 10.50 -9.43 79.56
C LEU A 316 9.74 -8.07 79.35
N PRO A 317 8.98 -7.46 80.34
CA PRO A 317 9.02 -7.59 81.84
C PRO A 317 7.69 -7.52 82.69
N SER A 318 7.82 -7.83 84.03
CA SER A 318 7.11 -7.31 85.26
C SER A 318 5.58 -7.52 85.45
N ASP A 319 4.95 -7.86 86.60
CA ASP A 319 5.32 -7.85 88.04
C ASP A 319 4.35 -8.66 88.96
N SER A 320 4.90 -9.19 90.06
CA SER A 320 4.37 -9.28 91.46
C SER A 320 3.39 -10.38 91.99
N ASN A 321 3.93 -11.17 92.96
CA ASN A 321 3.41 -11.59 94.31
C ASN A 321 2.15 -12.48 94.47
N SER A 322 2.00 -13.40 95.44
CA SER A 322 2.80 -13.92 96.57
C SER A 322 2.07 -15.13 97.20
N SER A 323 2.81 -16.07 97.78
CA SER A 323 2.40 -17.29 98.51
C SER A 323 2.03 -17.02 99.98
N ARG A 324 1.17 -17.86 100.63
CA ARG A 324 1.51 -18.59 101.90
C ARG A 324 0.37 -19.46 102.49
N LYS A 325 0.80 -20.60 103.05
CA LYS A 325 0.15 -21.57 103.97
C LYS A 325 -0.15 -20.95 105.36
N GLN A 326 -0.99 -21.58 106.20
CA GLN A 326 -0.61 -22.40 107.40
C GLN A 326 -1.74 -22.64 108.46
N THR A 327 -1.77 -23.87 109.06
CA THR A 327 -2.09 -24.27 110.49
C THR A 327 -3.46 -23.97 111.14
N GLN A 328 -3.99 -24.61 112.22
CA GLN A 328 -3.93 -25.89 113.00
C GLN A 328 -5.00 -25.74 114.12
N SER A 329 -5.55 -26.85 114.70
CA SER A 329 -5.67 -27.15 116.16
C SER A 329 -6.95 -27.92 116.64
N GLU A 330 -6.67 -28.91 117.50
CA GLU A 330 -7.44 -29.80 118.42
C GLU A 330 -8.22 -29.05 119.55
N PRO A 331 -8.93 -29.65 120.57
CA PRO A 331 -8.75 -30.97 121.22
C PRO A 331 -9.99 -31.73 121.79
N GLU A 332 -9.69 -32.88 122.42
CA GLU A 332 -10.51 -33.95 123.03
C GLU A 332 -11.09 -33.63 124.43
N ASP A 333 -12.15 -34.36 124.88
CA ASP A 333 -12.15 -35.07 126.20
C ASP A 333 -13.42 -35.89 126.57
N ASN A 334 -13.18 -37.00 127.30
CA ASN A 334 -13.93 -37.57 128.45
C ASN A 334 -14.90 -38.77 128.33
N MET A 335 -14.63 -39.79 129.17
CA MET A 335 -14.92 -41.22 129.00
C MET A 335 -15.72 -41.86 130.16
N TYR A 336 -16.60 -41.10 130.83
CA TYR A 336 -17.45 -41.63 131.92
C TYR A 336 -18.96 -41.52 131.64
N TYR A 337 -19.31 -40.99 130.47
CA TYR A 337 -20.66 -41.07 129.93
C TYR A 337 -20.96 -42.45 129.31
N ASN A 338 -19.96 -43.30 129.08
CA ASN A 338 -20.00 -44.43 128.12
C ASN A 338 -21.04 -45.54 128.33
N GLU A 339 -21.66 -45.70 129.50
CA GLU A 339 -22.72 -46.71 129.70
C GLU A 339 -24.14 -46.12 129.59
N LEU A 340 -24.33 -44.84 129.91
CA LEU A 340 -25.56 -44.11 129.60
C LEU A 340 -25.54 -43.57 128.16
N ASN A 341 -24.34 -43.22 127.66
CA ASN A 341 -24.03 -43.02 126.26
C ASN A 341 -24.20 -44.31 125.48
N ALA A 342 -23.98 -45.54 125.96
CA ALA A 342 -24.28 -46.71 125.13
C ALA A 342 -25.77 -46.76 124.72
N ARG A 343 -26.68 -46.50 125.68
CA ARG A 343 -28.13 -46.45 125.45
C ARG A 343 -28.57 -45.18 124.72
N VAL A 344 -27.99 -44.04 125.05
CA VAL A 344 -28.21 -42.78 124.31
C VAL A 344 -27.54 -42.82 122.95
N THR A 345 -26.48 -43.59 122.71
CA THR A 345 -25.82 -43.78 121.42
C THR A 345 -26.55 -44.81 120.61
N ASP A 346 -27.20 -45.81 121.19
CA ASP A 346 -28.06 -46.71 120.43
C ASP A 346 -29.35 -46.01 120.05
N LEU A 347 -29.99 -45.26 120.97
CA LEU A 347 -31.12 -44.41 120.63
C LEU A 347 -30.74 -43.22 119.75
N SER A 348 -29.53 -42.66 119.88
CA SER A 348 -29.02 -41.61 118.98
C SER A 348 -28.49 -42.18 117.68
N ARG A 349 -28.10 -43.46 117.62
CA ARG A 349 -27.76 -44.18 116.38
C ARG A 349 -29.03 -44.54 115.65
N ASP A 350 -30.10 -44.93 116.35
CA ASP A 350 -31.42 -45.15 115.78
C ASP A 350 -32.08 -43.82 115.39
N LEU A 351 -31.96 -42.77 116.21
CA LEU A 351 -32.35 -41.42 115.79
C LEU A 351 -31.46 -40.92 114.66
N ALA A 352 -30.16 -41.21 114.63
CA ALA A 352 -29.27 -40.80 113.55
C ALA A 352 -29.50 -41.61 112.28
N THR A 353 -29.86 -42.89 112.35
CA THR A 353 -30.22 -43.71 111.18
C THR A 353 -31.55 -43.25 110.65
N VAL A 354 -32.57 -43.06 111.50
CA VAL A 354 -33.85 -42.48 111.10
C VAL A 354 -33.70 -41.04 110.62
N THR A 355 -32.81 -40.24 111.20
CA THR A 355 -32.52 -38.87 110.75
C THR A 355 -31.71 -38.88 109.46
N ASN A 356 -30.79 -39.82 109.25
CA ASN A 356 -30.08 -40.00 107.97
C ASN A 356 -31.01 -40.53 106.89
N GLU A 357 -31.94 -41.42 107.22
CA GLU A 357 -32.96 -41.88 106.30
C GLU A 357 -33.93 -40.76 105.98
N ARG A 358 -34.39 -39.99 106.98
CA ARG A 358 -35.20 -38.79 106.79
C ARG A 358 -34.45 -37.76 105.94
N ASN A 359 -33.16 -37.52 106.20
CA ASN A 359 -32.34 -36.59 105.43
C ASN A 359 -32.07 -37.11 104.02
N ASN A 360 -31.81 -38.41 103.84
CA ASN A 360 -31.72 -39.05 102.52
C ASN A 360 -33.04 -38.96 101.76
N PHE A 361 -34.18 -39.11 102.43
CA PHE A 361 -35.49 -38.93 101.81
C PHE A 361 -35.75 -37.46 101.51
N ILE A 362 -35.35 -36.53 102.37
CA ILE A 362 -35.43 -35.08 102.11
C ILE A 362 -34.51 -34.69 100.96
N GLU A 363 -33.30 -35.22 100.87
CA GLU A 363 -32.36 -35.00 99.77
C GLU A 363 -32.87 -35.60 98.47
N LYS A 364 -33.43 -36.81 98.50
CA LYS A 364 -34.12 -37.40 97.34
C LYS A 364 -35.35 -36.61 96.94
N LEU A 365 -36.13 -36.11 97.91
CA LEU A 365 -37.31 -35.30 97.65
C LEU A 365 -36.91 -33.93 97.09
N ASN A 366 -35.84 -33.32 97.59
CA ASN A 366 -35.27 -32.09 97.07
C ASN A 366 -34.62 -32.30 95.69
N ALA A 367 -33.98 -33.44 95.44
CA ALA A 367 -33.42 -33.79 94.14
C ALA A 367 -34.54 -34.01 93.12
N ILE A 368 -35.57 -34.78 93.47
CA ILE A 368 -36.77 -34.97 92.63
C ILE A 368 -37.50 -33.64 92.43
N GLN A 369 -37.58 -32.79 93.46
CA GLN A 369 -38.19 -31.46 93.34
C GLN A 369 -37.35 -30.54 92.44
N SER A 370 -36.02 -30.59 92.55
CA SER A 370 -35.11 -29.85 91.68
C SER A 370 -35.17 -30.35 90.24
N GLU A 371 -35.26 -31.66 90.02
CA GLU A 371 -35.48 -32.25 88.70
C GLU A 371 -36.86 -31.85 88.15
N TYR A 372 -37.91 -31.88 88.98
CA TYR A 372 -39.24 -31.43 88.58
C TYR A 372 -39.26 -29.94 88.20
N ASP A 373 -38.60 -29.09 88.98
CA ASP A 373 -38.50 -27.66 88.69
C ASP A 373 -37.63 -27.41 87.45
N GLN A 374 -36.59 -28.20 87.23
CA GLN A 374 -35.78 -28.18 86.01
C GLN A 374 -36.61 -28.61 84.78
N PHE A 375 -37.33 -29.72 84.86
CA PHE A 375 -38.23 -30.16 83.79
C PHE A 375 -39.34 -29.14 83.51
N LYS A 376 -39.86 -28.47 84.54
CA LYS A 376 -40.84 -27.40 84.40
C LYS A 376 -40.25 -26.16 83.73
N LEU A 377 -38.99 -25.82 84.04
CA LEU A 377 -38.24 -24.75 83.37
C LEU A 377 -37.98 -25.09 81.90
N ASP A 378 -37.53 -26.31 81.61
CA ASP A 378 -37.26 -26.80 80.26
C ASP A 378 -38.53 -26.87 79.43
N THR A 379 -39.65 -27.31 80.02
CA THR A 379 -40.97 -27.30 79.34
C THR A 379 -41.41 -25.87 79.00
N LYS A 380 -41.18 -24.90 79.90
CA LYS A 380 -41.45 -23.48 79.61
C LYS A 380 -40.53 -22.94 78.53
N LYS A 381 -39.25 -23.32 78.54
CA LYS A 381 -38.27 -22.91 77.52
C LYS A 381 -38.64 -23.47 76.16
N GLN A 382 -38.90 -24.76 76.06
CA GLN A 382 -39.38 -25.41 74.83
C GLN A 382 -40.68 -24.79 74.31
N ARG A 383 -41.59 -24.42 75.20
CA ARG A 383 -42.83 -23.72 74.81
C ARG A 383 -42.55 -22.31 74.27
N SER A 384 -41.66 -21.57 74.92
CA SER A 384 -41.22 -20.25 74.44
C SER A 384 -40.49 -20.35 73.09
N ASP A 385 -39.64 -21.36 72.91
CA ASP A 385 -38.93 -21.61 71.65
C ASP A 385 -39.90 -22.02 70.54
N PHE A 386 -40.92 -22.83 70.87
CA PHE A 386 -41.99 -23.18 69.95
C PHE A 386 -42.84 -21.97 69.55
N ASP A 387 -43.21 -21.11 70.50
CA ASP A 387 -43.96 -19.89 70.22
C ASP A 387 -43.12 -18.91 69.37
N ALA A 388 -41.82 -18.78 69.65
CA ALA A 388 -40.90 -17.98 68.83
C ALA A 388 -40.75 -18.55 67.41
N LEU A 389 -40.63 -19.87 67.28
CA LEU A 389 -40.54 -20.54 65.98
C LEU A 389 -41.85 -20.43 65.19
N ALA A 390 -42.99 -20.47 65.86
CA ALA A 390 -44.30 -20.25 65.23
C ALA A 390 -44.44 -18.82 64.68
N VAL A 391 -43.96 -17.81 65.41
CA VAL A 391 -43.92 -16.42 64.94
C VAL A 391 -43.00 -16.27 63.72
N VAL A 392 -41.80 -16.86 63.75
CA VAL A 392 -40.87 -16.85 62.60
C VAL A 392 -41.48 -17.59 61.40
N HIS A 393 -42.18 -18.70 61.63
CA HIS A 393 -42.90 -19.40 60.56
C HIS A 393 -44.01 -18.52 59.97
N GLU A 394 -44.75 -17.77 60.79
CA GLU A 394 -45.80 -16.88 60.31
C GLU A 394 -45.23 -15.70 59.51
N GLU A 395 -44.11 -15.12 59.96
CA GLU A 395 -43.41 -14.06 59.22
C GLU A 395 -42.83 -14.57 57.90
N THR A 396 -42.19 -15.74 57.88
CA THR A 396 -41.69 -16.35 56.64
C THR A 396 -42.81 -16.69 55.66
N LEU A 397 -43.99 -17.11 56.14
CA LEU A 397 -45.16 -17.28 55.27
C LEU A 397 -45.62 -15.94 54.68
N LYS A 398 -45.69 -14.88 55.49
CA LYS A 398 -46.04 -13.53 55.02
C LYS A 398 -45.02 -12.98 54.02
N GLU A 399 -43.73 -13.23 54.23
CA GLU A 399 -42.67 -12.86 53.28
C GLU A 399 -42.77 -13.66 51.97
N LEU A 400 -43.04 -14.96 52.04
CA LEU A 400 -43.26 -15.78 50.84
C LEU A 400 -44.51 -15.34 50.06
N GLU A 401 -45.57 -14.93 50.74
CA GLU A 401 -46.79 -14.42 50.14
C GLU A 401 -46.55 -13.05 49.49
N ALA A 402 -45.83 -12.14 50.17
CA ALA A 402 -45.39 -10.87 49.59
C ALA A 402 -44.45 -11.04 48.38
N LEU A 403 -43.55 -12.04 48.42
CA LEU A 403 -42.67 -12.39 47.29
C LEU A 403 -43.46 -12.98 46.13
N ARG A 404 -44.48 -13.81 46.39
CA ARG A 404 -45.39 -14.31 45.36
C ARG A 404 -46.16 -13.17 44.71
N ASP A 405 -46.73 -12.25 45.48
CA ASP A 405 -47.45 -11.09 44.95
C ASP A 405 -46.54 -10.13 44.16
N ALA A 406 -45.31 -9.94 44.63
CA ALA A 406 -44.29 -9.18 43.92
C ALA A 406 -43.85 -9.87 42.60
N LEU A 407 -43.74 -11.19 42.58
CA LEU A 407 -43.42 -11.98 41.38
C LEU A 407 -44.58 -11.99 40.37
N TYR A 408 -45.82 -12.16 40.81
CA TYR A 408 -47.00 -12.07 39.94
C TYR A 408 -47.15 -10.66 39.34
N SER A 409 -46.91 -9.61 40.14
CA SER A 409 -46.91 -8.22 39.68
C SER A 409 -45.75 -7.89 38.73
N ARG A 410 -44.62 -8.59 38.84
CA ARG A 410 -43.43 -8.44 37.98
C ARG A 410 -43.57 -9.21 36.66
N ASN A 411 -44.12 -10.43 36.67
CA ASN A 411 -44.37 -11.21 35.46
C ASN A 411 -45.43 -10.56 34.56
N ALA A 412 -46.52 -10.03 35.11
CA ALA A 412 -47.54 -9.32 34.34
C ALA A 412 -47.02 -8.02 33.68
N LYS A 413 -45.94 -7.42 34.21
CA LYS A 413 -45.28 -6.23 33.65
C LYS A 413 -44.15 -6.57 32.67
N LEU A 414 -43.58 -7.77 32.74
CA LEU A 414 -42.54 -8.26 31.82
C LEU A 414 -43.14 -8.72 30.49
N GLU A 415 -44.24 -9.49 30.49
CA GLU A 415 -44.89 -9.93 29.24
C GLU A 415 -45.32 -8.76 28.33
N LYS A 416 -45.89 -7.68 28.88
CA LYS A 416 -46.30 -6.51 28.07
C LYS A 416 -45.14 -5.63 27.59
N LYS A 417 -43.95 -5.73 28.19
CA LYS A 417 -42.75 -4.98 27.76
C LYS A 417 -41.90 -5.80 26.79
N GLU A 418 -41.79 -7.10 26.98
CA GLU A 418 -41.10 -8.01 26.06
C GLU A 418 -41.80 -8.03 24.70
N ASP A 419 -43.13 -8.06 24.65
CA ASP A 419 -43.88 -8.11 23.39
C ASP A 419 -43.79 -6.80 22.55
N LYS A 420 -43.52 -5.66 23.21
CA LYS A 420 -43.24 -4.37 22.55
C LYS A 420 -41.77 -4.21 22.13
N ILE A 421 -40.85 -4.84 22.86
CA ILE A 421 -39.42 -4.82 22.53
C ILE A 421 -39.14 -5.82 21.40
N LEU A 422 -39.78 -7.00 21.40
CA LEU A 422 -39.69 -7.99 20.33
C LEU A 422 -40.17 -7.41 18.99
N ARG A 423 -41.34 -6.74 18.97
CA ARG A 423 -41.84 -6.07 17.75
C ARG A 423 -40.93 -4.96 17.24
N ARG A 424 -40.29 -4.18 18.13
CA ARG A 424 -39.30 -3.17 17.71
C ARG A 424 -38.02 -3.80 17.18
N ILE A 425 -37.56 -4.89 17.77
CA ILE A 425 -36.38 -5.63 17.29
C ILE A 425 -36.69 -6.28 15.94
N GLU A 426 -37.90 -6.80 15.73
CA GLU A 426 -38.36 -7.36 14.46
C GLU A 426 -38.50 -6.27 13.38
N GLU A 427 -39.05 -5.10 13.69
CA GLU A 427 -39.09 -3.94 12.78
C GLU A 427 -37.69 -3.43 12.44
N ASP A 428 -36.79 -3.29 13.44
CA ASP A 428 -35.42 -2.85 13.21
C ASP A 428 -34.61 -3.89 12.42
N ALA A 429 -34.84 -5.19 12.65
CA ALA A 429 -34.24 -6.27 11.88
C ALA A 429 -34.77 -6.28 10.44
N ALA A 430 -36.09 -6.12 10.24
CA ALA A 430 -36.71 -6.03 8.91
C ALA A 430 -36.19 -4.81 8.13
N ASN A 431 -36.11 -3.64 8.77
CA ASN A 431 -35.55 -2.42 8.17
C ASN A 431 -34.06 -2.58 7.84
N LYS A 432 -33.30 -3.30 8.66
CA LYS A 432 -31.88 -3.59 8.41
C LYS A 432 -31.70 -4.59 7.28
N ILE A 433 -32.54 -5.63 7.21
CA ILE A 433 -32.59 -6.59 6.10
C ILE A 433 -32.96 -5.85 4.80
N GLN A 434 -33.96 -4.98 4.81
CA GLN A 434 -34.35 -4.20 3.63
C GLN A 434 -33.22 -3.27 3.15
N LYS A 435 -32.51 -2.61 4.07
CA LYS A 435 -31.33 -1.80 3.71
C LYS A 435 -30.19 -2.65 3.15
N LEU A 436 -29.94 -3.83 3.73
CA LEU A 436 -28.93 -4.76 3.21
C LEU A 436 -29.35 -5.34 1.85
N GLN A 437 -30.64 -5.56 1.61
CA GLN A 437 -31.21 -5.98 0.34
C GLN A 437 -30.96 -4.92 -0.74
N ILE A 438 -31.27 -3.65 -0.45
CA ILE A 438 -31.02 -2.53 -1.37
C ILE A 438 -29.52 -2.37 -1.66
N ILE A 439 -28.65 -2.55 -0.65
CA ILE A 439 -27.19 -2.52 -0.86
C ILE A 439 -26.73 -3.71 -1.71
N ALA A 440 -27.29 -4.90 -1.50
CA ALA A 440 -26.97 -6.08 -2.29
C ALA A 440 -27.44 -5.93 -3.75
N ASP A 441 -28.62 -5.36 -3.97
CA ASP A 441 -29.14 -5.07 -5.30
C ASP A 441 -28.31 -4.00 -6.02
N ASN A 442 -27.90 -2.94 -5.32
CA ASN A 442 -26.97 -1.93 -5.87
C ASN A 442 -25.60 -2.53 -6.21
N HIS A 443 -25.05 -3.41 -5.36
CA HIS A 443 -23.78 -4.09 -5.66
C HIS A 443 -23.93 -5.08 -6.83
N LYS A 444 -25.10 -5.70 -6.99
CA LYS A 444 -25.41 -6.57 -8.12
C LYS A 444 -25.51 -5.78 -9.43
N GLU A 445 -26.13 -4.61 -9.40
CA GLU A 445 -26.20 -3.68 -10.53
C GLU A 445 -24.79 -3.18 -10.91
N GLN A 446 -23.98 -2.75 -9.93
CA GLN A 446 -22.59 -2.38 -10.17
C GLN A 446 -21.74 -3.53 -10.72
N ALA A 447 -21.96 -4.75 -10.24
CA ALA A 447 -21.27 -5.93 -10.78
C ALA A 447 -21.69 -6.22 -12.24
N GLN A 448 -22.96 -6.00 -12.59
CA GLN A 448 -23.44 -6.12 -13.96
C GLN A 448 -22.84 -5.03 -14.87
N GLU A 449 -22.80 -3.77 -14.42
CA GLU A 449 -22.16 -2.68 -15.16
C GLU A 449 -20.65 -2.92 -15.37
N LEU A 450 -19.95 -3.38 -14.33
CA LEU A 450 -18.54 -3.76 -14.43
C LEU A 450 -18.34 -4.94 -15.39
N GLN A 451 -19.24 -5.93 -15.39
CA GLN A 451 -19.20 -7.06 -16.31
C GLN A 451 -19.45 -6.61 -17.76
N GLU A 452 -20.41 -5.71 -17.99
CA GLU A 452 -20.65 -5.13 -19.31
C GLU A 452 -19.47 -4.28 -19.81
N SER A 453 -18.85 -3.51 -18.92
CA SER A 453 -17.65 -2.73 -19.20
C SER A 453 -16.47 -3.64 -19.55
N ALA A 454 -16.24 -4.69 -18.75
CA ALA A 454 -15.21 -5.69 -19.02
C ALA A 454 -15.44 -6.40 -20.37
N ASN A 455 -16.70 -6.72 -20.71
CA ASN A 455 -17.05 -7.29 -22.01
C ASN A 455 -16.80 -6.30 -23.17
N LYS A 456 -17.07 -5.01 -22.99
CA LYS A 456 -16.75 -3.96 -23.98
C LYS A 456 -15.24 -3.82 -24.18
N GLN A 457 -14.48 -3.78 -23.09
CA GLN A 457 -13.02 -3.72 -23.12
C GLN A 457 -12.43 -4.98 -23.78
N SER A 458 -12.93 -6.17 -23.44
CA SER A 458 -12.51 -7.43 -24.07
C SER A 458 -12.78 -7.45 -25.58
N LYS A 459 -13.94 -6.97 -26.03
CA LYS A 459 -14.22 -6.78 -27.47
C LYS A 459 -13.25 -5.79 -28.13
N GLN A 460 -12.87 -4.71 -27.44
CA GLN A 460 -11.91 -3.73 -27.95
C GLN A 460 -10.49 -4.30 -28.01
N ILE A 461 -10.06 -5.05 -27.00
CA ILE A 461 -8.79 -5.78 -26.99
C ILE A 461 -8.75 -6.77 -28.15
N ASN A 462 -9.83 -7.52 -28.39
CA ASN A 462 -9.90 -8.45 -29.52
C ASN A 462 -9.79 -7.73 -30.87
N LYS A 463 -10.44 -6.56 -31.04
CA LYS A 463 -10.28 -5.74 -32.25
C LYS A 463 -8.85 -5.23 -32.43
N MET A 464 -8.20 -4.79 -31.35
CA MET A 464 -6.80 -4.36 -31.39
C MET A 464 -5.86 -5.52 -31.71
N ASN A 465 -6.09 -6.70 -31.14
CA ASN A 465 -5.31 -7.91 -31.44
C ASN A 465 -5.44 -8.33 -32.90
N ILE A 466 -6.65 -8.31 -33.48
CA ILE A 466 -6.85 -8.56 -34.92
C ILE A 466 -6.04 -7.55 -35.75
N LYS A 467 -6.08 -6.26 -35.39
CA LYS A 467 -5.32 -5.23 -36.10
C LYS A 467 -3.80 -5.37 -35.94
N ILE A 468 -3.32 -5.82 -34.79
CA ILE A 468 -1.90 -6.16 -34.58
C ILE A 468 -1.50 -7.31 -35.49
N ILE A 469 -2.32 -8.37 -35.59
CA ILE A 469 -2.06 -9.50 -36.48
C ILE A 469 -2.03 -9.05 -37.94
N GLU A 470 -2.96 -8.20 -38.37
CA GLU A 470 -2.98 -7.62 -39.72
C GLU A 470 -1.71 -6.80 -40.01
N LEU A 471 -1.30 -5.93 -39.08
CA LEU A 471 -0.08 -5.12 -39.23
C LEU A 471 1.20 -5.96 -39.19
N LEU A 472 1.24 -7.05 -38.40
CA LEU A 472 2.36 -7.99 -38.40
C LEU A 472 2.48 -8.69 -39.75
N LYS A 473 1.36 -9.13 -40.32
CA LYS A 473 1.32 -9.73 -41.66
C LYS A 473 1.76 -8.75 -42.74
N GLU A 474 1.29 -7.49 -42.68
CA GLU A 474 1.73 -6.44 -43.60
C GLU A 474 3.24 -6.17 -43.46
N ASN A 475 3.77 -6.17 -42.24
CA ASN A 475 5.21 -6.05 -42.00
C ASN A 475 6.01 -7.22 -42.57
N GLU A 476 5.50 -8.45 -42.48
CA GLU A 476 6.13 -9.62 -43.10
C GLU A 476 6.11 -9.50 -44.64
N GLU A 477 5.00 -9.09 -45.23
CA GLU A 477 4.90 -8.85 -46.68
C GLU A 477 5.84 -7.74 -47.14
N LEU A 478 5.99 -6.65 -46.37
CA LEU A 478 6.93 -5.58 -46.65
C LEU A 478 8.39 -6.03 -46.50
N LYS A 479 8.72 -6.85 -45.49
CA LYS A 479 10.05 -7.46 -45.34
C LYS A 479 10.38 -8.39 -46.50
N GLU A 480 9.41 -9.18 -46.97
CA GLU A 480 9.61 -10.06 -48.13
C GLU A 480 9.83 -9.25 -49.42
N LYS A 481 9.10 -8.14 -49.59
CA LYS A 481 9.34 -7.19 -50.70
C LYS A 481 10.71 -6.52 -50.60
N LEU A 482 11.13 -6.12 -49.40
CA LEU A 482 12.46 -5.55 -49.15
C LEU A 482 13.54 -6.56 -49.54
N LYS A 483 13.42 -7.81 -49.08
CA LYS A 483 14.36 -8.89 -49.40
C LYS A 483 14.43 -9.17 -50.90
N LYS A 484 13.29 -9.21 -51.60
CA LYS A 484 13.27 -9.33 -53.08
C LYS A 484 13.94 -8.15 -53.77
N SER A 485 13.80 -6.93 -53.23
CA SER A 485 14.48 -5.75 -53.75
C SER A 485 15.99 -5.81 -53.49
N GLU A 486 16.42 -6.29 -52.32
CA GLU A 486 17.82 -6.51 -51.98
C GLU A 486 18.46 -7.57 -52.87
N GLU A 487 17.77 -8.71 -53.09
CA GLU A 487 18.19 -9.76 -54.02
C GLU A 487 18.33 -9.22 -55.45
N ASN A 488 17.38 -8.39 -55.91
CA ASN A 488 17.46 -7.72 -57.22
C ASN A 488 18.64 -6.74 -57.30
N ILE A 489 18.92 -5.99 -56.23
CA ILE A 489 20.08 -5.09 -56.17
C ILE A 489 21.37 -5.91 -56.20
N GLU A 490 21.43 -7.02 -55.48
CA GLU A 490 22.60 -7.91 -55.44
C GLU A 490 22.85 -8.57 -56.80
N ASP A 491 21.80 -8.98 -57.51
CA ASP A 491 21.87 -9.50 -58.88
C ASP A 491 22.32 -8.44 -59.90
N VAL A 492 21.83 -7.20 -59.77
CA VAL A 492 22.30 -6.06 -60.60
C VAL A 492 23.75 -5.73 -60.29
N THR A 493 24.14 -5.78 -59.02
CA THR A 493 25.52 -5.56 -58.57
C THR A 493 26.44 -6.64 -59.12
N ARG A 494 26.02 -7.92 -59.08
CA ARG A 494 26.76 -9.05 -59.65
C ARG A 494 26.93 -8.91 -61.18
N LYS A 495 25.88 -8.49 -61.89
CA LYS A 495 25.94 -8.19 -63.34
C LYS A 495 26.84 -7.00 -63.68
N LEU A 496 27.04 -6.06 -62.76
CA LEU A 496 27.99 -4.94 -62.91
C LEU A 496 29.45 -5.39 -62.72
N TYR A 497 29.71 -6.39 -61.88
CA TYR A 497 31.05 -6.95 -61.64
C TYR A 497 31.54 -7.92 -62.73
N GLU A 498 30.66 -8.39 -63.63
CA GLU A 498 31.02 -9.29 -64.74
C GLU A 498 31.51 -8.56 -66.01
N LYS A 499 31.65 -7.23 -66.02
CA LYS A 499 32.33 -6.49 -67.11
C LYS A 499 33.85 -6.49 -66.91
N PRO A 500 34.68 -6.64 -67.97
CA PRO A 500 36.14 -6.63 -67.85
C PRO A 500 36.62 -5.31 -67.25
N GLN A 501 37.54 -5.36 -66.29
CA GLN A 501 38.12 -4.17 -65.66
C GLN A 501 38.86 -3.31 -66.70
N VAL A 502 38.45 -2.05 -66.78
CA VAL A 502 39.10 -0.97 -67.53
C VAL A 502 40.52 -0.78 -66.97
N GLN A 503 41.55 -1.05 -67.78
CA GLN A 503 42.95 -0.78 -67.43
C GLN A 503 43.23 0.73 -67.56
N GLU A 504 44.15 1.28 -66.76
CA GLU A 504 44.46 2.73 -66.68
C GLU A 504 44.84 3.38 -68.04
N SER A 505 45.12 2.59 -69.08
CA SER A 505 45.34 3.08 -70.45
C SER A 505 44.07 3.53 -71.19
N ASP A 506 42.88 3.17 -70.70
CA ASP A 506 41.60 3.46 -71.36
C ASP A 506 40.93 4.76 -70.89
N VAL A 507 41.44 5.39 -69.82
CA VAL A 507 40.83 6.60 -69.23
C VAL A 507 41.23 7.87 -69.99
N ILE A 508 42.48 7.97 -70.50
CA ILE A 508 42.97 9.12 -71.26
C ILE A 508 43.96 8.62 -72.34
N PRO A 509 43.62 8.71 -73.65
CA PRO A 509 44.53 8.34 -74.74
C PRO A 509 45.85 9.13 -74.66
N LYS A 510 46.99 8.53 -75.01
CA LYS A 510 48.30 9.22 -75.01
C LYS A 510 48.31 10.50 -75.86
N THR A 511 47.41 10.62 -76.84
CA THR A 511 47.19 11.81 -77.66
C THR A 511 46.52 12.98 -76.93
N ALA A 512 45.86 12.75 -75.80
CA ALA A 512 45.14 13.78 -75.05
C ALA A 512 46.06 14.76 -74.30
N TRP A 513 47.34 14.42 -74.13
CA TRP A 513 48.34 15.31 -73.52
C TRP A 513 48.93 16.31 -74.52
N TYR A 514 48.70 16.11 -75.81
CA TYR A 514 49.24 16.93 -76.88
C TYR A 514 48.27 18.05 -77.27
N PHE A 515 48.63 19.31 -76.99
CA PHE A 515 47.81 20.50 -77.31
C PHE A 515 48.62 21.54 -78.10
N ASN A 516 48.20 21.80 -79.34
CA ASN A 516 48.88 22.70 -80.29
C ASN A 516 48.65 24.21 -80.01
N GLY A 517 47.86 24.59 -79.00
CA GLY A 517 47.60 25.99 -78.69
C GLY A 517 48.63 26.66 -77.76
N PHE A 518 49.54 25.89 -77.16
CA PHE A 518 50.66 26.42 -76.38
C PHE A 518 51.86 26.74 -77.27
N ASP A 519 52.76 27.60 -76.80
CA ASP A 519 54.02 27.88 -77.50
C ASP A 519 54.92 26.64 -77.51
N LYS A 520 55.74 26.49 -78.57
CA LYS A 520 56.55 25.29 -78.81
C LYS A 520 57.43 24.89 -77.63
N SER A 521 57.86 25.85 -76.79
CA SER A 521 58.67 25.57 -75.59
C SER A 521 57.86 24.97 -74.45
N LEU A 522 56.61 25.41 -74.26
CA LEU A 522 55.71 24.89 -73.24
C LEU A 522 55.12 23.53 -73.66
N THR A 523 54.71 23.38 -74.92
CA THR A 523 54.19 22.10 -75.44
C THR A 523 55.19 20.96 -75.27
N ALA A 524 56.47 21.17 -75.63
CA ALA A 524 57.51 20.14 -75.47
C ALA A 524 57.69 19.66 -74.03
N LYS A 525 57.55 20.57 -73.05
CA LYS A 525 57.66 20.25 -71.62
C LYS A 525 56.40 19.59 -71.05
N ILE A 526 55.23 19.92 -71.60
CA ILE A 526 53.96 19.26 -71.27
C ILE A 526 53.97 17.83 -71.78
N ASP A 527 54.47 17.61 -73.01
CA ASP A 527 54.61 16.28 -73.61
C ASP A 527 55.58 15.39 -72.84
N GLU A 528 56.69 15.95 -72.32
CA GLU A 528 57.65 15.22 -71.48
C GLU A 528 57.02 14.73 -70.17
N ILE A 529 56.13 15.52 -69.56
CA ILE A 529 55.40 15.14 -68.34
C ILE A 529 54.26 14.16 -68.66
N GLY A 530 53.55 14.36 -69.77
CA GLY A 530 52.43 13.51 -70.20
C GLY A 530 52.87 12.08 -70.54
N ASN A 531 54.03 11.92 -71.18
CA ASN A 531 54.59 10.63 -71.60
C ASN A 531 55.37 9.88 -70.50
N ASN A 532 55.48 10.43 -69.28
CA ASN A 532 56.18 9.77 -68.19
C ASN A 532 55.29 8.73 -67.50
N ASP A 533 55.45 7.45 -67.82
CA ASP A 533 54.60 6.35 -67.32
C ASP A 533 54.71 6.11 -65.79
N ASN A 534 55.71 6.69 -65.10
CA ASN A 534 55.88 6.54 -63.66
C ASN A 534 55.07 7.54 -62.81
N LEU A 535 54.40 8.51 -63.44
CA LEU A 535 53.58 9.50 -62.75
C LEU A 535 52.09 9.16 -62.88
N GLN A 536 51.36 9.14 -61.76
CA GLN A 536 49.91 8.99 -61.76
C GLN A 536 49.24 10.15 -62.51
N ILE A 537 48.11 9.89 -63.19
CA ILE A 537 47.38 10.87 -64.02
C ILE A 537 47.11 12.18 -63.27
N THR A 538 46.68 12.11 -62.01
CA THR A 538 46.43 13.30 -61.16
C THR A 538 47.70 14.12 -60.94
N SER A 539 48.85 13.47 -60.76
CA SER A 539 50.14 14.14 -60.59
C SER A 539 50.65 14.74 -61.91
N LYS A 540 50.41 14.07 -63.05
CA LYS A 540 50.69 14.62 -64.39
C LYS A 540 49.92 15.92 -64.62
N ILE A 541 48.61 15.90 -64.36
CA ILE A 541 47.72 17.06 -64.51
C ILE A 541 48.20 18.22 -63.63
N GLN A 542 48.47 17.98 -62.34
CA GLN A 542 48.95 19.02 -61.43
C GLN A 542 50.29 19.63 -61.85
N ASN A 543 51.23 18.80 -62.30
CA ASN A 543 52.55 19.28 -62.73
C ASN A 543 52.46 20.06 -64.05
N ILE A 544 51.60 19.65 -64.98
CA ILE A 544 51.31 20.38 -66.22
C ILE A 544 50.67 21.74 -65.89
N PHE A 545 49.67 21.80 -65.01
CA PHE A 545 49.07 23.09 -64.61
C PHE A 545 50.05 24.02 -63.90
N LYS A 546 50.92 23.50 -63.03
CA LYS A 546 51.99 24.29 -62.40
C LYS A 546 52.98 24.83 -63.44
N LEU A 547 53.31 24.02 -64.45
CA LEU A 547 54.20 24.40 -65.53
C LEU A 547 53.59 25.51 -66.41
N ILE A 548 52.32 25.36 -66.81
CA ILE A 548 51.55 26.37 -67.55
C ILE A 548 51.48 27.68 -66.74
N SER A 549 51.11 27.60 -65.47
CA SER A 549 51.03 28.76 -64.58
C SER A 549 52.38 29.48 -64.46
N LYS A 550 53.47 28.75 -64.23
CA LYS A 550 54.82 29.33 -64.14
C LYS A 550 55.26 29.98 -65.46
N HIS A 551 54.94 29.38 -66.59
CA HIS A 551 55.29 29.91 -67.91
C HIS A 551 54.58 31.22 -68.21
N TYR A 552 53.25 31.27 -68.06
CA TYR A 552 52.48 32.48 -68.32
C TYR A 552 52.71 33.56 -67.27
N ASN A 553 52.93 33.22 -66.00
CA ASN A 553 53.33 34.21 -64.99
C ASN A 553 54.68 34.86 -65.32
N LYS A 554 55.65 34.08 -65.84
CA LYS A 554 56.92 34.63 -66.32
C LYS A 554 56.73 35.52 -67.54
N LYS A 555 55.87 35.12 -68.48
CA LYS A 555 55.55 35.92 -69.68
C LYS A 555 54.84 37.23 -69.32
N ILE A 556 53.87 37.19 -68.41
CA ILE A 556 53.20 38.37 -67.87
C ILE A 556 54.21 39.27 -67.16
N SER A 557 55.09 38.71 -66.32
CA SER A 557 56.14 39.50 -65.64
C SER A 557 57.08 40.19 -66.63
N ASN A 558 57.45 39.54 -67.72
CA ASN A 558 58.26 40.15 -68.78
C ASN A 558 57.50 41.25 -69.52
N LEU A 559 56.23 41.02 -69.88
CA LEU A 559 55.39 42.03 -70.53
C LEU A 559 55.15 43.25 -69.63
N VAL A 560 54.97 43.03 -68.33
CA VAL A 560 54.86 44.12 -67.35
C VAL A 560 56.16 44.92 -67.27
N LYS A 561 57.33 44.25 -67.31
CA LYS A 561 58.62 44.95 -67.38
C LYS A 561 58.77 45.76 -68.66
N GLU A 562 58.47 45.18 -69.83
CA GLU A 562 58.52 45.90 -71.11
C GLU A 562 57.54 47.09 -71.13
N THR A 563 56.34 46.91 -70.57
CA THR A 563 55.35 47.99 -70.46
C THR A 563 55.84 49.11 -69.54
N ASN A 564 56.47 48.76 -68.42
CA ASN A 564 57.06 49.74 -67.51
C ASN A 564 58.24 50.47 -68.18
N ASP A 565 59.12 49.75 -68.89
CA ASP A 565 60.24 50.36 -69.62
C ASP A 565 59.73 51.34 -70.71
N ILE A 566 58.66 50.97 -71.43
CA ILE A 566 57.99 51.85 -72.40
C ILE A 566 57.37 53.06 -71.69
N ASN A 567 56.70 52.86 -70.56
CA ASN A 567 56.09 53.93 -69.79
C ASN A 567 57.14 54.90 -69.23
N ASP A 568 58.28 54.39 -68.79
CA ASP A 568 59.42 55.18 -68.35
C ASP A 568 60.01 55.99 -69.52
N GLN A 569 60.13 55.39 -70.71
CA GLN A 569 60.50 56.12 -71.93
C GLN A 569 59.47 57.20 -72.31
N PHE A 570 58.17 56.92 -72.16
CA PHE A 570 57.12 57.92 -72.39
C PHE A 570 57.17 59.06 -71.37
N CYS A 571 57.44 58.78 -70.09
CA CYS A 571 57.65 59.80 -69.07
C CYS A 571 58.88 60.66 -69.38
N LEU A 572 59.97 60.04 -69.83
CA LEU A 572 61.19 60.73 -70.25
C LEU A 572 60.92 61.63 -71.46
N MET A 573 60.18 61.13 -72.46
CA MET A 573 59.73 61.91 -73.61
C MET A 573 58.79 63.06 -73.20
N LYS A 574 57.84 62.82 -72.29
CA LYS A 574 56.94 63.86 -71.75
C LYS A 574 57.74 64.96 -71.06
N ASN A 575 58.78 64.61 -70.31
CA ASN A 575 59.67 65.58 -69.66
C ASN A 575 60.48 66.40 -70.68
N ILE A 576 61.03 65.75 -71.72
CA ILE A 576 61.78 66.44 -72.78
C ILE A 576 60.87 67.38 -73.57
N ILE A 577 59.70 66.91 -74.01
CA ILE A 577 58.74 67.75 -74.73
C ILE A 577 58.21 68.85 -73.79
N GLY A 578 58.02 68.55 -72.50
CA GLY A 578 57.59 69.53 -71.48
C GLY A 578 58.59 70.66 -71.35
N GLN A 579 59.88 70.33 -71.23
CA GLN A 579 60.96 71.29 -71.20
C GLN A 579 61.03 72.09 -72.51
N PHE A 580 60.91 71.43 -73.66
CA PHE A 580 60.90 72.11 -74.96
C PHE A 580 59.74 73.11 -75.10
N VAL A 581 58.54 72.76 -74.63
CA VAL A 581 57.37 73.65 -74.65
C VAL A 581 57.58 74.84 -73.70
N VAL A 582 58.17 74.60 -72.52
CA VAL A 582 58.55 75.67 -71.58
C VAL A 582 59.60 76.59 -72.20
N ASP A 583 60.66 76.04 -72.80
CA ASP A 583 61.73 76.83 -73.42
C ASP A 583 61.22 77.63 -74.64
N LEU A 584 60.35 77.03 -75.47
CA LEU A 584 59.73 77.68 -76.61
C LEU A 584 58.74 78.77 -76.19
N SER A 585 57.96 78.55 -75.14
CA SER A 585 57.02 79.54 -74.61
C SER A 585 57.71 80.71 -73.96
N ILE A 586 58.82 80.48 -73.24
CA ILE A 586 59.70 81.54 -72.76
C ILE A 586 60.25 82.33 -73.95
N ALA A 587 60.83 81.66 -74.96
CA ALA A 587 61.43 82.33 -76.11
C ALA A 587 60.45 83.13 -76.98
N ALA A 588 59.18 82.71 -77.05
CA ALA A 588 58.17 83.35 -77.89
C ALA A 588 57.30 84.38 -77.13
N THR A 589 57.07 84.19 -75.82
CA THR A 589 56.05 84.94 -75.06
C THR A 589 56.54 85.52 -73.73
N ASP A 590 57.82 85.28 -73.37
CA ASP A 590 58.42 85.61 -72.07
C ASP A 590 57.68 85.00 -70.84
N LYS A 591 56.84 83.99 -71.06
CA LYS A 591 56.13 83.25 -70.01
C LYS A 591 56.32 81.76 -70.19
N ALA A 592 56.61 81.06 -69.10
CA ALA A 592 56.71 79.61 -69.08
C ALA A 592 55.30 79.00 -69.13
N ILE A 593 55.00 78.30 -70.21
CA ILE A 593 53.76 77.52 -70.40
C ILE A 593 54.11 76.04 -70.31
N THR A 594 53.37 75.30 -69.49
CA THR A 594 53.56 73.85 -69.35
C THR A 594 52.82 73.05 -70.44
N ILE A 595 53.19 71.78 -70.64
CA ILE A 595 52.55 70.90 -71.64
C ILE A 595 51.04 70.78 -71.44
N ASP A 596 50.59 70.73 -70.19
CA ASP A 596 49.17 70.53 -69.89
C ASP A 596 48.37 71.82 -70.17
N GLU A 597 48.97 72.99 -69.94
CA GLU A 597 48.42 74.31 -70.30
C GLU A 597 48.38 74.53 -71.83
N LEU A 598 49.40 74.04 -72.55
CA LEU A 598 49.43 74.03 -74.02
C LEU A 598 48.23 73.27 -74.61
N MET A 599 47.89 72.11 -74.03
CA MET A 599 46.83 71.22 -74.53
C MET A 599 45.42 71.71 -74.19
N GLN A 600 45.25 72.53 -73.15
CA GLN A 600 43.92 72.91 -72.66
C GLN A 600 43.37 74.23 -73.25
N SER A 601 44.20 75.24 -73.54
CA SER A 601 43.73 76.47 -74.22
C SER A 601 44.81 77.45 -74.68
N GLU A 602 46.00 77.47 -74.07
CA GLU A 602 47.02 78.48 -74.38
C GLU A 602 47.86 78.16 -75.64
N GLY A 603 47.76 76.94 -76.17
CA GLY A 603 48.51 76.52 -77.36
C GLY A 603 48.22 77.33 -78.62
N GLN A 604 46.97 77.76 -78.83
CA GLN A 604 46.65 78.61 -80.00
C GLN A 604 47.30 80.00 -79.88
N ASN A 605 47.38 80.57 -78.68
CA ASN A 605 48.02 81.87 -78.47
C ASN A 605 49.53 81.79 -78.71
N LEU A 606 50.19 80.72 -78.23
CA LEU A 606 51.60 80.48 -78.50
C LEU A 606 51.86 80.32 -80.02
N ILE A 607 51.04 79.51 -80.70
CA ILE A 607 51.15 79.31 -82.16
C ILE A 607 50.95 80.64 -82.90
N SER A 608 49.94 81.44 -82.55
CA SER A 608 49.70 82.75 -83.15
C SER A 608 50.89 83.69 -82.95
N GLN A 609 51.49 83.74 -81.75
CA GLN A 609 52.67 84.57 -81.50
C GLN A 609 53.90 84.11 -82.28
N VAL A 610 54.14 82.79 -82.40
CA VAL A 610 55.20 82.25 -83.25
C VAL A 610 54.97 82.61 -84.73
N PHE A 611 53.72 82.57 -85.20
CA PHE A 611 53.37 83.03 -86.55
C PHE A 611 53.61 84.53 -86.73
N THR A 612 53.30 85.35 -85.73
CA THR A 612 53.58 86.79 -85.75
C THR A 612 55.08 87.05 -85.82
N ILE A 613 55.89 86.42 -84.97
CA ILE A 613 57.36 86.54 -84.99
C ILE A 613 57.92 86.10 -86.36
N ARG A 614 57.40 85.02 -86.95
CA ARG A 614 57.80 84.59 -88.30
C ARG A 614 57.42 85.62 -89.36
N SER A 615 56.21 86.17 -89.30
CA SER A 615 55.74 87.20 -90.24
C SER A 615 56.55 88.49 -90.10
N GLU A 616 56.89 88.89 -88.88
CA GLU A 616 57.74 90.04 -88.59
C GLU A 616 59.17 89.82 -89.11
N ARG A 617 59.74 88.63 -88.91
CA ARG A 617 61.05 88.27 -89.48
C ARG A 617 61.02 88.32 -91.00
N ASP A 618 60.00 87.75 -91.63
CA ASP A 618 59.88 87.75 -93.09
C ASP A 618 59.66 89.18 -93.63
N ASN A 619 58.96 90.04 -92.90
CA ASN A 619 58.83 91.46 -93.20
C ASN A 619 60.16 92.21 -93.05
N LEU A 620 60.90 92.01 -91.95
CA LEU A 620 62.25 92.57 -91.76
C LEU A 620 63.22 92.08 -92.83
N TYR A 621 63.09 90.83 -93.28
CA TYR A 621 63.91 90.30 -94.38
C TYR A 621 63.56 90.96 -95.72
N ARG A 622 62.27 91.25 -95.97
CA ARG A 622 61.83 92.04 -97.12
C ARG A 622 62.33 93.48 -97.05
N GLU A 623 62.24 94.13 -95.89
CA GLU A 623 62.78 95.48 -95.68
C GLU A 623 64.31 95.51 -95.87
N SER A 624 65.04 94.54 -95.31
CA SER A 624 66.49 94.39 -95.51
C SER A 624 66.84 94.17 -96.99
N ARG A 625 66.01 93.43 -97.74
CA ARG A 625 66.16 93.23 -99.18
C ARG A 625 65.87 94.50 -99.97
N GLU A 626 64.79 95.22 -99.64
CA GLU A 626 64.50 96.52 -100.24
C GLU A 626 65.60 97.54 -99.98
N ILE A 627 66.15 97.59 -98.75
CA ILE A 627 67.29 98.44 -98.40
C ILE A 627 68.51 98.03 -99.23
N SER A 628 68.75 96.73 -99.43
CA SER A 628 69.84 96.22 -100.27
C SER A 628 69.66 96.58 -101.75
N GLU A 629 68.45 96.46 -102.30
CA GLU A 629 68.13 96.85 -103.68
C GLU A 629 68.20 98.38 -103.89
N LYS A 630 67.81 99.17 -102.88
CA LYS A 630 67.99 100.63 -102.85
C LYS A 630 69.48 100.99 -102.81
N LEU A 631 70.30 100.27 -102.03
CA LEU A 631 71.76 100.39 -102.01
C LEU A 631 72.40 100.04 -103.37
N GLU A 632 71.88 99.04 -104.08
CA GLU A 632 72.37 98.62 -105.39
C GLU A 632 71.96 99.57 -106.52
N LYS A 633 70.79 100.22 -106.40
CA LYS A 633 70.40 101.34 -107.26
C LYS A 633 71.25 102.60 -107.01
N ILE A 634 71.62 102.88 -105.75
CA ILE A 634 72.60 103.94 -105.42
C ILE A 634 73.97 103.60 -106.04
N LYS A 635 74.38 102.32 -106.03
CA LYS A 635 75.61 101.84 -106.67
C LYS A 635 75.62 101.96 -108.20
N LYS A 636 74.46 101.89 -108.87
CA LYS A 636 74.31 102.05 -110.34
C LYS A 636 74.08 103.50 -110.79
N SER A 637 73.65 104.40 -109.90
CA SER A 637 73.38 105.82 -110.22
C SER A 637 74.57 106.75 -110.01
N PHE A 638 75.66 106.27 -109.38
CA PHE A 638 76.99 106.88 -109.48
C PHE A 638 77.76 106.28 -110.67
N GLY A 639 77.69 106.97 -111.81
CA GLY A 639 78.29 106.54 -113.07
C GLY A 639 79.82 106.66 -113.14
N LYS A 640 80.37 106.05 -114.20
CA LYS A 640 81.50 106.62 -114.94
C LYS A 640 81.04 106.90 -116.37
N GLU A 641 80.76 108.17 -116.61
CA GLU A 641 80.85 108.86 -117.90
C GLU A 641 82.16 108.49 -118.65
N CYS A 642 82.37 108.69 -119.95
CA CYS A 642 81.96 109.78 -120.83
C CYS A 642 82.27 109.39 -122.30
N PRO A 643 81.75 110.12 -123.31
CA PRO A 643 81.63 109.75 -124.71
C PRO A 643 82.66 110.43 -125.64
N ARG A 644 82.96 109.79 -126.78
CA ARG A 644 83.37 110.48 -128.02
C ARG A 644 83.35 109.52 -129.22
N VAL A 645 82.89 110.09 -130.36
CA VAL A 645 83.00 109.63 -131.76
C VAL A 645 82.05 108.47 -132.19
N TYR A 646 81.30 108.50 -133.31
CA TYR A 646 81.55 109.07 -134.63
C TYR A 646 80.29 109.49 -135.42
N LYS A 647 80.26 110.77 -135.73
CA LYS A 647 79.51 111.46 -136.78
C LYS A 647 80.36 111.51 -138.07
N LYS A 648 80.68 110.35 -138.67
CA LYS A 648 81.34 110.21 -140.00
C LYS A 648 80.91 108.92 -140.71
N ARG A 649 79.60 108.72 -140.87
CA ARG A 649 79.04 107.78 -141.84
C ARG A 649 77.84 108.39 -142.56
N THR A 650 77.92 109.71 -142.67
CA THR A 650 77.21 110.52 -143.63
C THR A 650 77.83 110.28 -145.03
N ASP A 651 77.07 110.63 -146.06
CA ASP A 651 77.58 111.10 -147.35
C ASP A 651 77.99 110.09 -148.43
N LYS A 652 78.11 108.78 -148.15
CA LYS A 652 78.36 107.77 -149.21
C LYS A 652 77.10 107.17 -149.85
N LEU A 653 75.95 107.26 -149.17
CA LEU A 653 74.73 106.56 -149.58
C LEU A 653 73.85 107.34 -150.57
N ILE A 654 74.18 108.60 -150.84
CA ILE A 654 73.39 109.46 -151.74
C ILE A 654 73.68 109.14 -153.22
N GLY A 655 74.86 108.62 -153.56
CA GLY A 655 75.17 108.17 -154.93
C GLY A 655 74.61 106.79 -155.29
N GLU A 656 74.34 105.93 -154.29
CA GLU A 656 73.73 104.61 -154.50
C GLU A 656 72.20 104.69 -154.69
N LEU A 657 71.60 105.84 -154.38
CA LEU A 657 70.14 106.04 -154.38
C LEU A 657 69.53 106.12 -155.78
N GLU A 658 70.29 106.51 -156.80
CA GLU A 658 69.77 106.60 -158.18
C GLU A 658 69.72 105.23 -158.87
N SER A 659 70.67 104.33 -158.59
CA SER A 659 70.62 102.93 -159.05
C SER A 659 69.53 102.11 -158.35
N LYS A 660 69.16 102.48 -157.11
CA LYS A 660 68.07 101.84 -156.38
C LYS A 660 66.66 102.17 -156.90
N SER A 661 66.50 103.21 -157.70
CA SER A 661 65.20 103.58 -158.26
C SER A 661 64.66 102.49 -159.20
N GLU A 662 65.53 101.85 -160.00
CA GLU A 662 65.12 100.74 -160.89
C GLU A 662 64.94 99.40 -160.16
N GLU A 663 65.60 99.20 -159.01
CA GLU A 663 65.40 98.01 -158.17
C GLU A 663 64.09 98.07 -157.34
N MET A 664 63.65 99.29 -156.98
CA MET A 664 62.44 99.53 -156.19
C MET A 664 61.15 99.12 -156.91
N GLU A 665 61.11 99.21 -158.24
CA GLU A 665 59.93 98.83 -159.03
C GLU A 665 59.71 97.31 -159.05
N LYS A 666 60.79 96.51 -158.96
CA LYS A 666 60.73 95.05 -158.80
C LYS A 666 60.42 94.63 -157.36
N LYS A 667 60.84 95.39 -156.35
CA LYS A 667 60.53 95.12 -154.92
C LYS A 667 59.07 95.45 -154.56
N TYR A 668 58.45 96.45 -155.17
CA TYR A 668 57.05 96.82 -154.92
C TYR A 668 56.06 95.69 -155.25
N LYS A 669 56.31 94.92 -156.33
CA LYS A 669 55.49 93.74 -156.67
C LYS A 669 55.65 92.57 -155.67
N LYS A 670 56.82 92.43 -155.03
CA LYS A 670 57.07 91.40 -154.00
C LYS A 670 56.44 91.78 -152.64
N TYR A 671 56.47 93.05 -152.26
CA TYR A 671 55.86 93.55 -151.03
C TYR A 671 54.33 93.45 -151.02
N LYS A 672 53.68 93.60 -152.19
CA LYS A 672 52.23 93.42 -152.30
C LYS A 672 51.78 91.98 -152.02
N CYS A 673 52.59 90.98 -152.40
CA CYS A 673 52.29 89.56 -152.16
C CYS A 673 52.56 89.14 -150.70
N LEU A 674 53.59 89.71 -150.06
CA LEU A 674 53.89 89.50 -148.64
C LEU A 674 52.84 90.10 -147.70
N LEU A 675 52.26 91.26 -148.06
CA LEU A 675 51.21 91.90 -147.28
C LEU A 675 49.90 91.09 -147.26
N THR A 676 49.56 90.42 -148.37
CA THR A 676 48.42 89.49 -148.42
C THR A 676 48.65 88.23 -147.58
N ASN A 677 49.88 87.72 -147.50
CA ASN A 677 50.21 86.54 -146.69
C ASN A 677 50.28 86.84 -145.18
N LEU A 678 50.74 88.03 -144.78
CA LEU A 678 50.75 88.44 -143.38
C LEU A 678 49.34 88.74 -142.85
N LYS A 679 48.42 89.23 -143.69
CA LYS A 679 47.01 89.39 -143.30
C LYS A 679 46.32 88.04 -143.07
N SER A 680 46.52 87.06 -143.95
CA SER A 680 45.93 85.72 -143.77
C SER A 680 46.54 84.95 -142.60
N GLN A 681 47.82 85.18 -142.27
CA GLN A 681 48.46 84.56 -141.10
C GLN A 681 48.02 85.19 -139.78
N LYS A 682 47.78 86.51 -139.75
CA LYS A 682 47.23 87.21 -138.59
C LYS A 682 45.79 86.77 -138.30
N GLU A 683 44.93 86.70 -139.32
CA GLU A 683 43.55 86.24 -139.16
C GLU A 683 43.48 84.79 -138.63
N LYS A 684 44.37 83.89 -139.07
CA LYS A 684 44.46 82.53 -138.50
C LYS A 684 44.92 82.51 -137.04
N SER A 685 45.90 83.34 -136.69
CA SER A 685 46.38 83.44 -135.30
C SER A 685 45.32 84.01 -134.37
N ASP A 686 44.57 85.03 -134.81
CA ASP A 686 43.52 85.67 -133.99
C ASP A 686 42.36 84.68 -133.72
N VAL A 687 42.02 83.82 -134.70
CA VAL A 687 41.02 82.75 -134.54
C VAL A 687 41.50 81.66 -133.54
N GLU A 688 42.76 81.23 -133.61
CA GLU A 688 43.31 80.24 -132.67
C GLU A 688 43.42 80.79 -131.24
N THR A 689 43.79 82.06 -131.06
CA THR A 689 43.84 82.68 -129.73
C THR A 689 42.46 82.88 -129.13
N ASN A 690 41.46 83.22 -129.94
CA ASN A 690 40.08 83.35 -129.46
C ASN A 690 39.49 81.99 -129.07
N SER A 691 39.75 80.93 -129.85
CA SER A 691 39.34 79.56 -129.48
C SER A 691 39.91 79.14 -128.14
N LYS A 692 41.22 79.37 -127.89
CA LYS A 692 41.85 79.03 -126.60
C LYS A 692 41.34 79.87 -125.45
N PHE A 693 41.02 81.15 -125.69
CA PHE A 693 40.43 82.02 -124.69
C PHE A 693 39.03 81.53 -124.29
N GLU A 694 38.23 81.11 -125.26
CA GLU A 694 36.90 80.56 -125.05
C GLU A 694 36.95 79.21 -124.29
N ASP A 695 37.90 78.33 -124.63
CA ASP A 695 38.14 77.08 -123.90
C ASP A 695 38.54 77.32 -122.44
N LEU A 696 39.49 78.24 -122.18
CA LEU A 696 39.89 78.60 -120.83
C LEU A 696 38.77 79.29 -120.05
N GLN A 697 37.92 80.08 -120.72
CA GLN A 697 36.77 80.72 -120.09
C GLN A 697 35.72 79.68 -119.68
N ASN A 698 35.49 78.66 -120.52
CA ASN A 698 34.61 77.54 -120.21
C ASN A 698 35.16 76.68 -119.06
N GLU A 699 36.47 76.44 -119.02
CA GLU A 699 37.12 75.71 -117.92
C GLU A 699 37.04 76.47 -116.59
N ASN A 700 37.25 77.79 -116.62
CA ASN A 700 37.10 78.66 -115.45
C ASN A 700 35.65 78.71 -114.94
N ALA A 701 34.67 78.62 -115.84
CA ALA A 701 33.26 78.53 -115.47
C ALA A 701 32.97 77.19 -114.76
N LYS A 702 33.48 76.08 -115.28
CA LYS A 702 33.35 74.75 -114.65
C LYS A 702 33.99 74.71 -113.25
N PHE A 703 35.21 75.20 -113.09
CA PHE A 703 35.86 75.21 -111.78
C PHE A 703 35.13 76.12 -110.77
N LYS A 704 34.48 77.20 -111.22
CA LYS A 704 33.64 78.01 -110.33
C LYS A 704 32.40 77.25 -109.89
N GLU A 705 31.74 76.54 -110.80
CA GLU A 705 30.57 75.73 -110.51
C GLU A 705 30.92 74.60 -109.51
N GLU A 706 32.00 73.87 -109.76
CA GLU A 706 32.50 72.82 -108.86
C GLU A 706 32.88 73.37 -107.48
N ASN A 707 33.49 74.55 -107.42
CA ASN A 707 33.84 75.18 -106.15
C ASN A 707 32.60 75.67 -105.38
N THR A 708 31.55 76.12 -106.08
CA THR A 708 30.26 76.43 -105.43
C THR A 708 29.56 75.18 -104.89
N GLU A 709 29.64 74.06 -105.62
CA GLU A 709 29.07 72.77 -105.20
C GLU A 709 29.81 72.21 -103.97
N LEU A 710 31.14 72.17 -104.00
CA LEU A 710 31.95 71.75 -102.86
C LEU A 710 31.75 72.65 -101.63
N THR A 711 31.57 73.96 -101.82
CA THR A 711 31.27 74.88 -100.71
C THR A 711 29.88 74.60 -100.11
N SER A 712 28.90 74.28 -100.96
CA SER A 712 27.57 73.85 -100.53
C SER A 712 27.65 72.56 -99.72
N ASP A 713 28.38 71.55 -100.20
CA ASP A 713 28.55 70.27 -99.52
C ASP A 713 29.28 70.39 -98.17
N ILE A 714 30.34 71.21 -98.10
CA ILE A 714 31.03 71.51 -96.84
C ILE A 714 30.06 72.16 -95.84
N SER A 715 29.17 73.03 -96.29
CA SER A 715 28.16 73.64 -95.42
C SER A 715 27.12 72.63 -94.92
N ALA A 716 26.67 71.72 -95.80
CA ALA A 716 25.73 70.65 -95.45
C ALA A 716 26.35 69.66 -94.45
N LEU A 717 27.60 69.25 -94.67
CA LEU A 717 28.33 68.37 -93.77
C LEU A 717 28.57 69.03 -92.40
N LYS A 718 28.88 70.33 -92.35
CA LYS A 718 28.99 71.07 -91.08
C LYS A 718 27.66 71.06 -90.30
N HIS A 719 26.55 71.30 -90.98
CA HIS A 719 25.22 71.21 -90.35
C HIS A 719 24.93 69.79 -89.84
N GLN A 720 25.32 68.76 -90.59
CA GLN A 720 25.10 67.38 -90.20
C GLN A 720 25.96 66.98 -88.99
N VAL A 721 27.23 67.39 -88.94
CA VAL A 721 28.12 67.19 -87.79
C VAL A 721 27.57 67.90 -86.55
N GLN A 722 27.07 69.13 -86.70
CA GLN A 722 26.47 69.86 -85.58
C GLN A 722 25.17 69.21 -85.08
N ALA A 723 24.34 68.70 -85.98
CA ALA A 723 23.13 67.95 -85.62
C ALA A 723 23.45 66.64 -84.89
N LEU A 724 24.49 65.91 -85.34
CA LEU A 724 24.96 64.69 -84.67
C LEU A 724 25.57 65.00 -83.30
N THR A 725 26.33 66.08 -83.18
CA THR A 725 26.92 66.52 -81.91
C THR A 725 25.83 66.86 -80.88
N ASN A 726 24.77 67.56 -81.31
CA ASN A 726 23.63 67.85 -80.44
C ASN A 726 22.89 66.59 -80.02
N LYS A 727 22.64 65.65 -80.94
CA LYS A 727 22.02 64.36 -80.61
C LYS A 727 22.86 63.55 -79.62
N LEU A 728 24.17 63.53 -79.79
CA LEU A 728 25.08 62.81 -78.89
C LEU A 728 25.00 63.39 -77.47
N ARG A 729 25.04 64.72 -77.34
CA ARG A 729 24.89 65.41 -76.06
C ARG A 729 23.53 65.15 -75.39
N GLU A 730 22.46 65.09 -76.20
CA GLU A 730 21.11 64.80 -75.72
C GLU A 730 20.98 63.34 -75.24
N THR A 731 21.60 62.39 -75.95
CA THR A 731 21.67 60.99 -75.50
C THR A 731 22.54 60.80 -74.26
N GLU A 732 23.67 61.52 -74.14
CA GLU A 732 24.51 61.50 -72.93
C GLU A 732 23.73 62.01 -71.71
N HIS A 733 23.01 63.12 -71.88
CA HIS A 733 22.16 63.65 -70.83
C HIS A 733 21.04 62.68 -70.44
N GLN A 734 20.40 62.01 -71.41
CA GLN A 734 19.37 61.02 -71.12
C GLN A 734 19.93 59.79 -70.39
N ILE A 735 21.14 59.34 -70.73
CA ILE A 735 21.82 58.25 -70.02
C ILE A 735 22.11 58.66 -68.57
N GLU A 736 22.56 59.89 -68.35
CA GLU A 736 22.84 60.42 -67.01
C GLU A 736 21.58 60.50 -66.15
N VAL A 737 20.47 61.03 -66.70
CA VAL A 737 19.17 61.06 -66.02
C VAL A 737 18.69 59.65 -65.68
N ASN A 738 18.75 58.72 -66.64
CA ASN A 738 18.33 57.33 -66.42
C ASN A 738 19.20 56.63 -65.37
N ASN A 739 20.52 56.87 -65.36
CA ASN A 739 21.41 56.32 -64.33
C ASN A 739 21.09 56.88 -62.94
N ASN A 740 20.78 58.18 -62.84
CA ASN A 740 20.40 58.78 -61.58
C ASN A 740 19.07 58.22 -61.05
N GLU A 741 18.07 58.03 -61.92
CA GLU A 741 16.82 57.38 -61.56
C GLU A 741 17.01 55.91 -61.13
N TYR A 742 17.85 55.16 -61.85
CA TYR A 742 18.16 53.78 -61.51
C TYR A 742 18.88 53.68 -60.15
N ASN A 743 19.86 54.56 -59.91
CA ASN A 743 20.56 54.61 -58.63
C ASN A 743 19.62 54.95 -57.47
N ALA A 744 18.69 55.89 -57.66
CA ALA A 744 17.67 56.20 -56.66
C ALA A 744 16.75 55.01 -56.35
N GLN A 745 16.34 54.25 -57.37
CA GLN A 745 15.55 53.01 -57.18
C GLN A 745 16.33 51.94 -56.43
N VAL A 746 17.62 51.77 -56.73
CA VAL A 746 18.51 50.84 -56.03
C VAL A 746 18.65 51.22 -54.56
N GLU A 747 18.84 52.50 -54.24
CA GLU A 747 18.89 52.98 -52.85
C GLU A 747 17.59 52.73 -52.09
N GLU A 748 16.43 52.97 -52.73
CA GLU A 748 15.13 52.71 -52.11
C GLU A 748 14.92 51.21 -51.83
N LEU A 749 15.32 50.33 -52.75
CA LEU A 749 15.27 48.88 -52.55
C LEU A 749 16.21 48.42 -51.42
N ILE A 750 17.42 48.98 -51.34
CA ILE A 750 18.35 48.71 -50.25
C ILE A 750 17.74 49.16 -48.91
N LYS A 751 17.09 50.33 -48.87
CA LYS A 751 16.41 50.84 -47.67
C LYS A 751 15.28 49.91 -47.22
N LYS A 752 14.37 49.52 -48.13
CA LYS A 752 13.28 48.58 -47.83
C LYS A 752 13.81 47.23 -47.36
N GLY A 753 14.88 46.71 -47.98
CA GLY A 753 15.52 45.47 -47.56
C GLY A 753 16.13 45.53 -46.16
N LYS A 754 16.69 46.69 -45.76
CA LYS A 754 17.19 46.90 -44.40
C LYS A 754 16.06 46.98 -43.37
N GLU A 755 14.99 47.70 -43.68
CA GLU A 755 13.83 47.83 -42.79
C GLU A 755 13.15 46.47 -42.55
N GLU A 756 12.96 45.67 -43.60
CA GLU A 756 12.37 44.33 -43.47
C GLU A 756 13.29 43.38 -42.70
N ARG A 757 14.62 43.46 -42.90
CA ARG A 757 15.57 42.67 -42.12
C ARG A 757 15.51 43.01 -40.62
N ILE A 758 15.48 44.30 -40.28
CA ILE A 758 15.38 44.74 -38.87
C ILE A 758 14.07 44.24 -38.26
N ARG A 759 12.98 44.29 -39.02
CA ARG A 759 11.67 43.80 -38.57
C ARG A 759 11.71 42.29 -38.29
N ILE A 760 12.24 41.48 -39.21
CA ILE A 760 12.35 40.02 -39.03
C ILE A 760 13.30 39.68 -37.87
N GLU A 761 14.42 40.41 -37.71
CA GLU A 761 15.32 40.23 -36.56
C GLU A 761 14.62 40.53 -35.23
N ALA A 762 13.77 41.56 -35.17
CA ALA A 762 12.97 41.87 -33.98
C ALA A 762 11.92 40.78 -33.69
N GLU A 763 11.17 40.34 -34.70
CA GLU A 763 10.18 39.26 -34.57
C GLU A 763 10.83 37.95 -34.09
N MET A 764 11.99 37.57 -34.67
CA MET A 764 12.76 36.41 -34.21
C MET A 764 13.30 36.57 -32.79
N SER A 765 13.78 37.76 -32.43
CA SER A 765 14.28 38.02 -31.07
C SER A 765 13.17 37.88 -30.03
N ASP A 766 11.96 38.33 -30.32
CA ASP A 766 10.83 38.21 -29.41
C ASP A 766 10.32 36.78 -29.33
N GLU A 767 10.31 36.03 -30.43
CA GLU A 767 9.98 34.59 -30.39
C GLU A 767 11.01 33.79 -29.57
N ILE A 768 12.30 34.09 -29.71
CA ILE A 768 13.35 33.48 -28.88
C ILE A 768 13.11 33.76 -27.40
N LYS A 769 12.78 35.00 -27.01
CA LYS A 769 12.45 35.33 -25.62
C LYS A 769 11.25 34.52 -25.13
N ARG A 770 10.18 34.46 -25.91
CA ARG A 770 8.95 33.73 -25.55
C ARG A 770 9.21 32.23 -25.39
N VAL A 771 9.97 31.63 -26.30
CA VAL A 771 10.38 30.21 -26.20
C VAL A 771 11.26 30.01 -24.97
N THR A 772 12.17 30.92 -24.66
CA THR A 772 13.05 30.83 -23.49
C THR A 772 12.26 30.92 -22.18
N GLU A 773 11.30 31.83 -22.08
CA GLU A 773 10.39 31.94 -20.93
C GLU A 773 9.54 30.68 -20.76
N ASN A 774 8.98 30.15 -21.84
CA ASN A 774 8.24 28.89 -21.80
C ASN A 774 9.12 27.71 -21.36
N LEU A 775 10.39 27.68 -21.78
CA LEU A 775 11.35 26.66 -21.38
C LEU A 775 11.68 26.75 -19.89
N MET A 776 11.86 27.97 -19.34
CA MET A 776 12.01 28.18 -17.90
C MET A 776 10.78 27.71 -17.14
N LEU A 777 9.58 28.13 -17.52
CA LEU A 777 8.34 27.71 -16.87
C LEU A 777 8.15 26.18 -16.90
N THR A 778 8.50 25.54 -18.03
CA THR A 778 8.41 24.08 -18.16
C THR A 778 9.47 23.39 -17.30
N SER A 779 10.67 23.96 -17.20
CA SER A 779 11.74 23.46 -16.33
C SER A 779 11.36 23.55 -14.86
N ASP A 780 10.81 24.68 -14.41
CA ASP A 780 10.34 24.87 -13.03
C ASP A 780 9.22 23.87 -12.69
N ASN A 781 8.24 23.70 -13.59
CA ASN A 781 7.17 22.70 -13.43
C ASN A 781 7.70 21.27 -13.38
N PHE A 782 8.75 20.96 -14.13
CA PHE A 782 9.40 19.65 -14.11
C PHE A 782 10.10 19.42 -12.77
N GLU A 783 10.80 20.43 -12.24
CA GLU A 783 11.47 20.36 -10.95
C GLU A 783 10.46 20.20 -9.80
N ASP A 784 9.35 20.93 -9.84
CA ASP A 784 8.22 20.77 -8.91
C ASP A 784 7.62 19.36 -8.98
N SER A 785 7.37 18.86 -10.19
CA SER A 785 6.88 17.49 -10.40
C SER A 785 7.86 16.45 -9.87
N GLN A 786 9.17 16.67 -10.05
CA GLN A 786 10.22 15.79 -9.57
C GLN A 786 10.30 15.79 -8.04
N THR A 787 10.17 16.95 -7.39
CA THR A 787 10.10 17.02 -5.92
C THR A 787 8.84 16.32 -5.38
N GLN A 788 7.71 16.42 -6.07
CA GLN A 788 6.48 15.72 -5.70
C GLN A 788 6.61 14.20 -5.87
N ILE A 789 7.22 13.72 -6.95
CA ILE A 789 7.55 12.30 -7.15
C ILE A 789 8.44 11.79 -6.02
N ASN A 790 9.47 12.55 -5.61
CA ASN A 790 10.37 12.15 -4.53
C ASN A 790 9.64 12.10 -3.18
N LYS A 791 8.74 13.05 -2.89
CA LYS A 791 7.87 13.01 -1.70
C LYS A 791 6.99 11.76 -1.70
N LEU A 792 6.34 11.45 -2.83
CA LEU A 792 5.50 10.26 -2.95
C LEU A 792 6.29 8.96 -2.80
N LYS A 793 7.51 8.88 -3.37
CA LYS A 793 8.41 7.72 -3.17
C LYS A 793 8.76 7.53 -1.70
N SER A 794 9.05 8.62 -0.97
CA SER A 794 9.32 8.56 0.47
C SER A 794 8.10 8.07 1.26
N VAL A 795 6.89 8.53 0.91
CA VAL A 795 5.65 8.08 1.56
C VAL A 795 5.39 6.59 1.29
N ILE A 796 5.59 6.13 0.05
CA ILE A 796 5.45 4.71 -0.30
C ILE A 796 6.45 3.85 0.47
N ALA A 797 7.70 4.30 0.61
CA ALA A 797 8.71 3.58 1.39
C ALA A 797 8.30 3.47 2.87
N ALA A 798 7.82 4.55 3.47
CA ALA A 798 7.34 4.55 4.85
C ALA A 798 6.10 3.64 5.03
N GLN A 799 5.16 3.67 4.08
CA GLN A 799 3.98 2.80 4.11
C GLN A 799 4.33 1.32 3.97
N LYS A 800 5.31 0.98 3.12
CA LYS A 800 5.82 -0.40 3.00
C LYS A 800 6.45 -0.88 4.30
N ALA A 801 7.31 -0.06 4.92
CA ALA A 801 7.91 -0.40 6.21
C ALA A 801 6.86 -0.62 7.31
N ALA A 802 5.83 0.23 7.37
CA ALA A 802 4.73 0.06 8.32
C ALA A 802 3.89 -1.20 8.04
N LEU A 803 3.70 -1.56 6.76
CA LEU A 803 3.02 -2.80 6.37
C LEU A 803 3.82 -4.03 6.82
N ASP A 804 5.14 -4.03 6.59
CA ASP A 804 6.04 -5.13 6.97
C ASP A 804 6.07 -5.31 8.50
N GLU A 805 6.04 -4.21 9.26
CA GLU A 805 5.91 -4.23 10.72
C GLU A 805 4.55 -4.79 11.16
N MET A 806 3.45 -4.37 10.53
CA MET A 806 2.11 -4.92 10.80
C MET A 806 2.00 -6.41 10.48
N ILE A 807 2.60 -6.86 9.37
CA ILE A 807 2.66 -8.29 9.00
C ILE A 807 3.44 -9.07 10.05
N SER A 808 4.62 -8.60 10.43
CA SER A 808 5.44 -9.23 11.48
C SER A 808 4.70 -9.29 12.82
N ASN A 809 3.99 -8.23 13.21
CA ASN A 809 3.23 -8.19 14.44
C ASN A 809 2.01 -9.14 14.39
N ARG A 810 1.36 -9.27 13.23
CA ARG A 810 0.27 -10.24 13.01
C ARG A 810 0.77 -11.69 13.09
N GLU A 811 1.93 -11.99 12.51
CA GLU A 811 2.56 -13.31 12.63
C GLU A 811 2.94 -13.63 14.07
N TYR A 812 3.48 -12.65 14.81
CA TYR A 812 3.76 -12.79 16.23
C TYR A 812 2.48 -13.06 17.03
N GLN A 813 1.43 -12.27 16.83
CA GLN A 813 0.13 -12.51 17.49
C GLN A 813 -0.45 -13.88 17.15
N LYS A 814 -0.31 -14.35 15.91
CA LYS A 814 -0.74 -15.69 15.50
C LYS A 814 0.00 -16.76 16.29
N LYS A 815 1.34 -16.67 16.38
CA LYS A 815 2.15 -17.61 17.19
C LYS A 815 1.77 -17.58 18.66
N VAL A 816 1.54 -16.39 19.24
CA VAL A 816 1.10 -16.26 20.64
C VAL A 816 -0.28 -16.90 20.85
N SER A 817 -1.22 -16.69 19.92
CA SER A 817 -2.55 -17.32 19.95
C SER A 817 -2.46 -18.84 19.81
N GLU A 818 -1.63 -19.35 18.91
CA GLU A 818 -1.39 -20.80 18.73
C GLU A 818 -0.80 -21.42 20.01
N ILE A 819 0.17 -20.76 20.65
CA ILE A 819 0.74 -21.21 21.93
C ILE A 819 -0.32 -21.20 23.04
N ALA A 820 -1.13 -20.14 23.14
CA ALA A 820 -2.20 -20.03 24.13
C ALA A 820 -3.27 -21.12 23.93
N GLN A 821 -3.65 -21.39 22.68
CA GLN A 821 -4.60 -22.45 22.35
C GLN A 821 -4.02 -23.83 22.68
N ALA A 822 -2.77 -24.12 22.30
CA ALA A 822 -2.11 -25.39 22.63
C ALA A 822 -1.96 -25.58 24.16
N SER A 823 -1.66 -24.51 24.89
CA SER A 823 -1.65 -24.51 26.37
C SER A 823 -3.03 -24.85 26.94
N GLN A 824 -4.08 -24.25 26.39
CA GLN A 824 -5.45 -24.48 26.84
C GLN A 824 -5.93 -25.90 26.51
N GLU A 825 -5.63 -26.41 25.31
CA GLU A 825 -5.90 -27.79 24.92
C GLU A 825 -5.18 -28.78 25.85
N LYS A 826 -3.91 -28.52 26.17
CA LYS A 826 -3.17 -29.34 27.13
C LYS A 826 -3.79 -29.31 28.53
N LYS A 827 -4.30 -28.15 28.96
CA LYS A 827 -5.01 -28.02 30.23
C LYS A 827 -6.32 -28.81 30.23
N TYR A 828 -7.10 -28.73 29.15
CA TYR A 828 -8.33 -29.52 29.01
C TYR A 828 -8.06 -31.01 28.98
N GLU A 829 -6.99 -31.47 28.32
CA GLU A 829 -6.65 -32.89 28.32
C GLU A 829 -6.21 -33.37 29.72
N LEU A 830 -5.51 -32.53 30.48
CA LEU A 830 -5.19 -32.80 31.89
C LEU A 830 -6.44 -32.83 32.78
N GLU A 831 -7.33 -31.85 32.67
CA GLU A 831 -8.59 -31.80 33.43
C GLU A 831 -9.48 -33.01 33.10
N LYS A 832 -9.55 -33.39 31.81
CA LYS A 832 -10.25 -34.59 31.35
C LYS A 832 -9.62 -35.86 31.93
N GLN A 833 -8.29 -35.98 31.93
CA GLN A 833 -7.61 -37.13 32.52
C GLN A 833 -7.86 -37.20 34.02
N GLN A 834 -7.77 -36.09 34.75
CA GLN A 834 -8.08 -36.04 36.18
C GLN A 834 -9.53 -36.43 36.47
N LEU A 835 -10.47 -36.02 35.62
CA LEU A 835 -11.86 -36.40 35.76
C LEU A 835 -12.07 -37.90 35.50
N ILE A 836 -11.40 -38.46 34.48
CA ILE A 836 -11.39 -39.90 34.22
C ILE A 836 -10.83 -40.64 35.44
N ASP A 837 -9.66 -40.25 35.93
CA ASP A 837 -9.01 -40.88 37.09
C ASP A 837 -9.91 -40.81 38.34
N SER A 838 -10.59 -39.69 38.56
CA SER A 838 -11.56 -39.53 39.65
C SER A 838 -12.78 -40.44 39.50
N TYR A 839 -13.33 -40.58 38.29
CA TYR A 839 -14.44 -41.50 38.04
C TYR A 839 -14.01 -42.96 38.15
N GLU A 840 -12.83 -43.31 37.66
CA GLU A 840 -12.26 -44.65 37.80
C GLU A 840 -12.03 -44.99 39.27
N ALA A 841 -11.50 -44.06 40.07
CA ALA A 841 -11.35 -44.22 41.52
C ALA A 841 -12.71 -44.42 42.21
N ALA A 842 -13.72 -43.61 41.88
CA ALA A 842 -15.07 -43.76 42.44
C ALA A 842 -15.72 -45.09 42.02
N ILE A 843 -15.54 -45.53 40.78
CA ILE A 843 -16.01 -46.83 40.30
C ILE A 843 -15.29 -47.97 41.05
N HIS A 844 -13.98 -47.84 41.28
CA HIS A 844 -13.22 -48.82 42.05
C HIS A 844 -13.72 -48.90 43.48
N GLU A 845 -13.93 -47.75 44.15
CA GLU A 845 -14.47 -47.70 45.51
C GLU A 845 -15.89 -48.29 45.57
N LEU A 846 -16.76 -47.98 44.62
CA LEU A 846 -18.10 -48.58 44.55
C LEU A 846 -18.06 -50.09 44.31
N LYS A 847 -17.09 -50.58 43.51
CA LYS A 847 -16.87 -52.03 43.34
C LYS A 847 -16.38 -52.66 44.64
N ASP A 848 -15.44 -52.06 45.33
CA ASP A 848 -14.93 -52.55 46.62
C ASP A 848 -16.03 -52.56 47.68
N GLN A 849 -16.83 -51.50 47.76
CA GLN A 849 -18.00 -51.43 48.64
C GLN A 849 -19.03 -52.50 48.28
N SER A 850 -19.33 -52.71 47.00
CA SER A 850 -20.25 -53.76 46.54
C SER A 850 -19.72 -55.16 46.87
N GLU A 851 -18.42 -55.39 46.73
CA GLU A 851 -17.79 -56.67 47.06
C GLU A 851 -17.74 -56.91 48.58
N ASN A 852 -17.51 -55.86 49.38
CA ASN A 852 -17.62 -55.92 50.83
C ASN A 852 -19.06 -56.19 51.28
N LEU A 853 -20.05 -55.52 50.68
CA LEU A 853 -21.47 -55.80 50.95
C LEU A 853 -21.85 -57.22 50.55
N ARG A 854 -21.31 -57.78 49.46
CA ARG A 854 -21.46 -59.20 49.11
C ARG A 854 -20.84 -60.12 50.15
N LYS A 855 -19.63 -59.81 50.63
CA LYS A 855 -18.98 -60.57 51.73
C LYS A 855 -19.80 -60.50 53.01
N ASP A 856 -20.34 -59.34 53.36
CA ASP A 856 -21.15 -59.19 54.57
C ASP A 856 -22.51 -59.86 54.41
N PHE A 857 -23.14 -59.79 53.24
CA PHE A 857 -24.37 -60.53 52.96
C PHE A 857 -24.15 -62.05 53.03
N THR A 858 -23.03 -62.56 52.49
CA THR A 858 -22.69 -63.99 52.59
C THR A 858 -22.42 -64.39 54.04
N LYS A 859 -21.68 -63.59 54.82
CA LYS A 859 -21.51 -63.81 56.27
C LYS A 859 -22.83 -63.80 57.01
N LEU A 860 -23.67 -62.79 56.78
CA LEU A 860 -24.98 -62.67 57.41
C LEU A 860 -25.88 -63.85 57.04
N SER A 861 -25.86 -64.29 55.78
CA SER A 861 -26.61 -65.47 55.33
C SER A 861 -26.11 -66.76 56.00
N VAL A 862 -24.79 -66.91 56.18
CA VAL A 862 -24.19 -68.04 56.93
C VAL A 862 -24.55 -67.97 58.42
N GLU A 863 -24.49 -66.80 59.05
CA GLU A 863 -24.88 -66.60 60.44
C GLU A 863 -26.38 -66.80 60.64
N LEU A 864 -27.22 -66.33 59.71
CA LEU A 864 -28.66 -66.55 59.71
C LEU A 864 -28.97 -68.05 59.59
N SER A 865 -28.28 -68.77 58.69
CA SER A 865 -28.41 -70.22 58.59
C SER A 865 -27.98 -70.95 59.87
N LYS A 866 -26.89 -70.50 60.52
CA LYS A 866 -26.43 -71.06 61.81
C LYS A 866 -27.42 -70.78 62.93
N THR A 867 -27.94 -69.56 63.04
CA THR A 867 -28.91 -69.16 64.06
C THR A 867 -30.26 -69.83 63.83
N GLU A 868 -30.71 -70.01 62.59
CA GLU A 868 -31.90 -70.81 62.26
C GLU A 868 -31.73 -72.28 62.65
N LYS A 869 -30.56 -72.89 62.36
CA LYS A 869 -30.26 -74.25 62.81
C LYS A 869 -30.25 -74.35 64.33
N SER A 870 -29.63 -73.40 65.02
CA SER A 870 -29.62 -73.33 66.49
C SER A 870 -31.02 -73.15 67.06
N LYS A 871 -31.83 -72.25 66.48
CA LYS A 871 -33.24 -72.03 66.86
C LYS A 871 -34.08 -73.28 66.63
N LYS A 872 -33.87 -74.02 65.53
CA LYS A 872 -34.54 -75.30 65.27
C LYS A 872 -34.14 -76.35 66.30
N SER A 873 -32.86 -76.44 66.65
CA SER A 873 -32.38 -77.33 67.70
C SER A 873 -32.92 -76.97 69.08
N ALA A 874 -32.95 -75.69 69.44
CA ALA A 874 -33.53 -75.22 70.70
C ALA A 874 -35.04 -75.47 70.75
N ARG A 875 -35.78 -75.26 69.65
CA ARG A 875 -37.20 -75.62 69.55
C ARG A 875 -37.42 -77.12 69.74
N GLN A 876 -36.54 -77.96 69.17
CA GLN A 876 -36.60 -79.40 69.38
C GLN A 876 -36.34 -79.76 70.85
N GLN A 877 -35.33 -79.17 71.49
CA GLN A 877 -35.07 -79.37 72.92
C GLN A 877 -36.24 -78.92 73.81
N VAL A 878 -36.90 -77.81 73.49
CA VAL A 878 -38.11 -77.37 74.20
C VAL A 878 -39.26 -78.37 74.00
N PHE A 879 -39.42 -78.91 72.80
CA PHE A 879 -40.41 -79.95 72.52
C PHE A 879 -40.12 -81.23 73.30
N ASP A 880 -38.87 -81.69 73.32
CA ASP A 880 -38.44 -82.87 74.07
C ASP A 880 -38.64 -82.67 75.58
N ALA A 881 -38.26 -81.50 76.11
CA ALA A 881 -38.50 -81.13 77.51
C ALA A 881 -39.99 -81.00 77.85
N MET A 882 -40.83 -80.54 76.91
CA MET A 882 -42.29 -80.54 77.09
C MET A 882 -42.85 -81.96 77.15
N ASN A 883 -42.36 -82.88 76.32
CA ASN A 883 -42.75 -84.29 76.38
C ASN A 883 -42.30 -84.94 77.69
N GLU A 884 -41.06 -84.71 78.11
CA GLU A 884 -40.55 -85.19 79.40
C GLU A 884 -41.36 -84.62 80.58
N LYS A 885 -41.67 -83.32 80.55
CA LYS A 885 -42.57 -82.71 81.52
C LYS A 885 -43.93 -83.41 81.54
N ASN A 886 -44.52 -83.70 80.38
CA ASN A 886 -45.82 -84.38 80.30
C ASN A 886 -45.73 -85.82 80.82
N GLU A 887 -44.64 -86.54 80.54
CA GLU A 887 -44.38 -87.86 81.12
C GLU A 887 -44.25 -87.79 82.64
N LEU A 888 -43.50 -86.83 83.18
CA LEU A 888 -43.37 -86.61 84.62
C LEU A 888 -44.70 -86.21 85.27
N ILE A 889 -45.53 -85.40 84.61
CA ILE A 889 -46.88 -85.07 85.08
C ILE A 889 -47.74 -86.33 85.15
N ASN A 890 -47.73 -87.16 84.11
CA ASN A 890 -48.49 -88.42 84.09
C ASN A 890 -47.99 -89.40 85.16
N GLN A 891 -46.68 -89.47 85.40
CA GLN A 891 -46.10 -90.26 86.48
C GLN A 891 -46.54 -89.73 87.85
N LEU A 892 -46.54 -88.41 88.04
CA LEU A 892 -46.98 -87.77 89.28
C LEU A 892 -48.47 -87.99 89.54
N GLU A 893 -49.32 -87.91 88.51
CA GLU A 893 -50.75 -88.26 88.63
C GLU A 893 -50.97 -89.74 88.97
N SER A 894 -50.19 -90.63 88.34
CA SER A 894 -50.21 -92.07 88.65
C SER A 894 -49.82 -92.32 90.12
N GLN A 895 -48.72 -91.71 90.58
CA GLN A 895 -48.28 -91.80 91.97
C GLN A 895 -49.31 -91.22 92.94
N LYS A 896 -49.95 -90.09 92.59
CA LYS A 896 -51.02 -89.51 93.41
C LYS A 896 -52.21 -90.44 93.54
N SER A 897 -52.62 -91.09 92.44
CA SER A 897 -53.68 -92.11 92.44
C SER A 897 -53.30 -93.34 93.29
N GLN A 898 -52.02 -93.75 93.24
CA GLN A 898 -51.50 -94.82 94.09
C GLN A 898 -51.54 -94.43 95.57
N PHE A 899 -51.07 -93.23 95.94
CA PHE A 899 -51.15 -92.74 97.31
C PHE A 899 -52.59 -92.58 97.81
N ASP A 900 -53.53 -92.15 96.97
CA ASP A 900 -54.94 -92.08 97.35
C ASP A 900 -55.54 -93.48 97.57
N ARG A 901 -55.12 -94.49 96.79
CA ARG A 901 -55.47 -95.90 97.05
C ARG A 901 -54.87 -96.40 98.36
N GLU A 902 -53.59 -96.18 98.59
CA GLU A 902 -52.92 -96.57 99.84
C GLU A 902 -53.56 -95.88 101.04
N ARG A 903 -53.88 -94.59 100.95
CA ARG A 903 -54.60 -93.85 101.99
C ARG A 903 -55.98 -94.45 102.26
N LYS A 904 -56.74 -94.83 101.23
CA LYS A 904 -58.04 -95.51 101.40
C LYS A 904 -57.89 -96.90 102.04
N ILE A 905 -56.85 -97.65 101.65
CA ILE A 905 -56.55 -98.96 102.24
C ILE A 905 -56.19 -98.80 103.72
N LEU A 906 -55.29 -97.87 104.06
CA LEU A 906 -54.92 -97.54 105.44
C LEU A 906 -56.11 -97.05 106.26
N GLN A 907 -56.95 -96.18 105.70
CA GLN A 907 -58.16 -95.70 106.36
C GLN A 907 -59.15 -96.84 106.63
N SER A 908 -59.30 -97.78 105.68
CA SER A 908 -60.09 -98.99 105.86
C SER A 908 -59.50 -99.92 106.93
N GLN A 909 -58.17 -100.10 106.95
CA GLN A 909 -57.47 -100.88 107.98
C GLN A 909 -57.65 -100.27 109.38
N ILE A 910 -57.44 -98.95 109.54
CA ILE A 910 -57.66 -98.25 110.81
C ILE A 910 -59.12 -98.38 111.26
N SER A 911 -60.07 -98.26 110.33
CA SER A 911 -61.49 -98.42 110.66
C SER A 911 -61.82 -99.84 111.09
N ALA A 912 -61.21 -100.86 110.47
CA ALA A 912 -61.37 -102.26 110.86
C ALA A 912 -60.71 -102.56 112.22
N GLU A 913 -59.51 -102.03 112.48
CA GLU A 913 -58.86 -102.12 113.79
C GLU A 913 -59.69 -101.47 114.90
N LYS A 914 -60.26 -100.28 114.62
CA LYS A 914 -61.17 -99.60 115.55
C LYS A 914 -62.40 -100.47 115.86
N LEU A 915 -63.03 -101.05 114.82
CA LEU A 915 -64.21 -101.91 114.99
C LEU A 915 -63.87 -103.19 115.77
N ASN A 916 -62.70 -103.79 115.53
CA ASN A 916 -62.21 -104.92 116.32
C ASN A 916 -61.94 -104.54 117.78
N ALA A 917 -61.34 -103.38 118.05
CA ALA A 917 -61.12 -102.88 119.40
C ALA A 917 -62.44 -102.59 120.13
N GLU A 918 -63.42 -101.99 119.45
CA GLU A 918 -64.77 -101.76 119.98
C GLU A 918 -65.48 -103.08 120.30
N ALA A 919 -65.39 -104.08 119.40
CA ALA A 919 -65.95 -105.41 119.64
C ALA A 919 -65.29 -106.11 120.84
N ALA A 920 -63.97 -106.02 120.99
CA ALA A 920 -63.25 -106.56 122.14
C ALA A 920 -63.65 -105.86 123.45
N PHE A 921 -63.81 -104.53 123.41
CA PHE A 921 -64.23 -103.75 124.58
C PHE A 921 -65.66 -104.09 125.00
N ASN A 922 -66.59 -104.21 124.04
CA ASN A 922 -67.97 -104.62 124.31
C ASN A 922 -68.05 -106.03 124.90
N LYS A 923 -67.25 -106.98 124.38
CA LYS A 923 -67.17 -108.33 124.93
C LYS A 923 -66.71 -108.33 126.39
N ASN A 924 -65.65 -107.58 126.72
CA ASN A 924 -65.18 -107.44 128.10
C ASN A 924 -66.25 -106.80 129.01
N MET A 925 -67.02 -105.84 128.49
CA MET A 925 -68.10 -105.19 129.24
C MET A 925 -69.25 -106.16 129.57
N GLU A 926 -69.61 -107.05 128.64
CA GLU A 926 -70.58 -108.11 128.87
C GLU A 926 -70.10 -109.12 129.92
N GLU A 927 -68.82 -109.53 129.86
CA GLU A 927 -68.22 -110.44 130.85
C GLU A 927 -68.25 -109.84 132.27
N VAL A 928 -67.91 -108.56 132.44
CA VAL A 928 -67.99 -107.86 133.74
C VAL A 928 -69.43 -107.78 134.25
N ASN A 929 -70.40 -107.50 133.38
CA ASN A 929 -71.81 -107.45 133.76
C ASN A 929 -72.35 -108.83 134.20
N MET A 930 -71.95 -109.91 133.53
CA MET A 930 -72.31 -111.26 133.96
C MET A 930 -71.73 -111.59 135.34
N GLN A 931 -70.47 -111.22 135.59
CA GLN A 931 -69.82 -111.43 136.88
C GLN A 931 -70.54 -110.67 138.01
N ALA A 932 -70.86 -109.39 137.80
CA ALA A 932 -71.55 -108.56 138.79
C ALA A 932 -72.96 -109.11 139.13
N ASN A 933 -73.68 -109.67 138.16
CA ASN A 933 -74.98 -110.32 138.40
C ASN A 933 -74.85 -111.61 139.22
N ASN A 934 -73.82 -112.42 138.97
CA ASN A 934 -73.56 -113.62 139.76
C ASN A 934 -73.23 -113.28 141.22
N ASP A 935 -72.38 -112.27 141.45
CA ASP A 935 -72.05 -111.80 142.80
C ASP A 935 -73.28 -111.28 143.54
N LYS A 936 -74.17 -110.55 142.84
CA LYS A 936 -75.46 -110.07 143.40
C LYS A 936 -76.34 -111.23 143.87
N ILE A 937 -76.42 -112.33 143.11
CA ILE A 937 -77.19 -113.52 143.48
C ILE A 937 -76.56 -114.23 144.69
N GLN A 938 -75.23 -114.35 144.73
CA GLN A 938 -74.54 -114.97 145.88
C GLN A 938 -74.78 -114.20 147.18
N ILE A 939 -74.70 -112.86 147.15
CA ILE A 939 -74.95 -112.03 148.35
C ILE A 939 -76.39 -112.20 148.84
N MET A 940 -77.38 -112.23 147.93
CA MET A 940 -78.78 -112.46 148.29
C MET A 940 -78.99 -113.86 148.90
N ALA A 941 -78.37 -114.89 148.32
CA ALA A 941 -78.46 -116.25 148.82
C ALA A 941 -77.83 -116.40 150.22
N TYR A 942 -76.68 -115.78 150.46
CA TYR A 942 -76.03 -115.78 151.77
C TYR A 942 -76.93 -115.16 152.86
N ALA A 943 -77.50 -113.99 152.57
CA ALA A 943 -78.27 -113.26 153.56
C ALA A 943 -79.66 -113.87 153.81
N ILE A 944 -80.28 -114.54 152.82
CA ILE A 944 -81.48 -115.36 153.06
C ILE A 944 -81.17 -116.57 153.95
N ASN A 945 -80.03 -117.24 153.75
CA ASN A 945 -79.62 -118.37 154.59
C ASN A 945 -79.36 -117.96 156.04
N ALA A 946 -78.82 -116.77 156.30
CA ALA A 946 -78.55 -116.28 157.66
C ALA A 946 -79.81 -116.02 158.49
N PHE A 947 -80.96 -115.74 157.86
CA PHE A 947 -82.24 -115.44 158.53
C PHE A 947 -83.31 -116.51 158.26
N ARG A 948 -82.88 -117.76 158.14
CA ARG A 948 -83.69 -118.92 157.74
C ARG A 948 -85.00 -119.07 158.50
N ASP A 949 -85.03 -118.76 159.80
CA ASP A 949 -86.24 -118.89 160.63
C ASP A 949 -87.35 -117.89 160.28
N ASN A 950 -87.05 -116.87 159.48
CA ASN A 950 -87.98 -115.85 158.99
C ASN A 950 -88.34 -115.99 157.50
N TYR A 951 -87.78 -117.01 156.83
CA TYR A 951 -87.92 -117.23 155.40
C TYR A 951 -88.64 -118.54 155.10
N ASP A 952 -89.68 -118.47 154.28
CA ASP A 952 -90.43 -119.67 153.86
C ASP A 952 -89.75 -120.27 152.62
N VAL A 953 -89.31 -121.53 152.72
CA VAL A 953 -88.37 -122.20 151.79
C VAL A 953 -88.96 -122.44 150.38
N LYS A 954 -90.24 -122.13 150.16
CA LYS A 954 -90.93 -122.32 148.86
C LYS A 954 -90.87 -121.13 147.90
N VAL A 955 -90.14 -120.04 148.21
CA VAL A 955 -90.03 -118.84 147.37
C VAL A 955 -88.64 -118.73 146.71
N GLU A 956 -88.57 -118.47 145.40
CA GLU A 956 -87.32 -118.29 144.65
C GLU A 956 -86.49 -117.08 145.13
N ILE A 957 -85.16 -117.24 145.17
CA ILE A 957 -84.20 -116.22 145.62
C ILE A 957 -84.14 -115.08 144.60
N ASN A 958 -84.92 -114.03 144.83
CA ASN A 958 -84.91 -112.80 144.06
C ASN A 958 -84.88 -111.58 144.99
N GLU A 959 -84.59 -110.39 144.44
CA GLU A 959 -84.39 -109.17 145.23
C GLU A 959 -85.61 -108.84 146.13
N LYS A 960 -86.81 -109.20 145.67
CA LYS A 960 -88.06 -109.02 146.41
C LYS A 960 -88.15 -109.98 147.59
N ALA A 961 -87.74 -111.23 147.42
CA ALA A 961 -87.66 -112.24 148.47
C ALA A 961 -86.60 -111.85 149.53
N TYR A 962 -85.44 -111.34 149.11
CA TYR A 962 -84.40 -110.84 150.00
C TYR A 962 -84.88 -109.66 150.85
N ARG A 963 -85.51 -108.64 150.24
CA ARG A 963 -86.10 -107.50 150.98
C ARG A 963 -87.17 -107.95 151.97
N ASN A 964 -88.03 -108.89 151.58
CA ASN A 964 -89.06 -109.43 152.47
C ASN A 964 -88.47 -110.19 153.66
N CYS A 965 -87.40 -110.96 153.44
CA CYS A 965 -86.67 -111.64 154.50
C CYS A 965 -86.11 -110.64 155.53
N ILE A 966 -85.34 -109.64 155.05
CA ILE A 966 -84.77 -108.57 155.89
C ILE A 966 -85.86 -107.82 156.67
N ASN A 967 -86.98 -107.50 156.02
CA ASN A 967 -88.09 -106.79 156.67
C ASN A 967 -88.76 -107.62 157.77
N LYS A 968 -88.97 -108.92 157.55
CA LYS A 968 -89.51 -109.83 158.58
C LYS A 968 -88.55 -110.00 159.74
N THR A 969 -87.25 -110.17 159.49
CA THR A 969 -86.24 -110.22 160.55
C THR A 969 -86.20 -108.93 161.36
N LYS A 970 -86.29 -107.77 160.69
CA LYS A 970 -86.38 -106.45 161.35
C LYS A 970 -87.61 -106.35 162.25
N GLU A 971 -88.76 -106.85 161.81
CA GLU A 971 -89.97 -106.91 162.63
C GLU A 971 -89.81 -107.84 163.85
N GLN A 972 -89.20 -109.00 163.68
CA GLN A 972 -88.92 -109.94 164.77
C GLN A 972 -87.96 -109.36 165.82
N ILE A 973 -86.86 -108.74 165.40
CA ILE A 973 -85.91 -108.06 166.30
C ILE A 973 -86.62 -106.92 167.04
N SER A 974 -87.48 -106.16 166.34
CA SER A 974 -88.26 -105.09 166.97
C SER A 974 -89.26 -105.63 168.00
N LYS A 975 -89.84 -106.81 167.76
CA LYS A 975 -90.74 -107.51 168.68
C LYS A 975 -89.99 -107.99 169.92
N LEU A 976 -88.81 -108.60 169.75
CA LEU A 976 -87.94 -109.06 170.85
C LEU A 976 -87.42 -107.90 171.70
N LYS A 977 -87.02 -106.79 171.08
CA LYS A 977 -86.63 -105.56 171.81
C LYS A 977 -87.79 -105.02 172.66
N ARG A 978 -89.01 -104.97 172.11
CA ARG A 978 -90.20 -104.54 172.86
C ARG A 978 -90.53 -105.47 174.03
N THR A 979 -90.43 -106.78 173.84
CA THR A 979 -90.65 -107.73 174.94
C THR A 979 -89.59 -107.61 176.02
N ASP A 980 -88.31 -107.50 175.65
CA ASP A 980 -87.21 -107.30 176.61
C ASP A 980 -87.40 -106.00 177.40
N GLU A 981 -87.79 -104.93 176.73
CA GLU A 981 -88.02 -103.63 177.36
C GLU A 981 -89.27 -103.60 178.24
N THR A 982 -90.29 -104.39 177.90
CA THR A 982 -91.48 -104.60 178.76
C THR A 982 -91.12 -105.41 180.00
N ILE A 983 -90.29 -106.44 179.86
CA ILE A 983 -89.77 -107.22 181.00
C ILE A 983 -88.89 -106.32 181.88
N ARG A 984 -87.94 -105.56 181.30
CA ARG A 984 -87.11 -104.60 182.07
C ARG A 984 -87.94 -103.59 182.86
N LYS A 985 -89.07 -103.12 182.33
CA LYS A 985 -89.99 -102.20 183.03
C LYS A 985 -90.77 -102.89 184.15
N MET A 986 -91.30 -104.09 183.93
CA MET A 986 -92.04 -104.84 184.97
C MET A 986 -91.17 -105.15 186.18
N VAL A 987 -89.87 -105.30 185.97
CA VAL A 987 -88.93 -105.75 186.99
C VAL A 987 -88.11 -104.57 187.55
N CYS A 988 -88.46 -103.33 187.17
CA CYS A 988 -87.78 -102.09 187.58
C CYS A 988 -86.25 -102.14 187.38
N ALA A 989 -85.80 -102.71 186.25
CA ALA A 989 -84.40 -102.86 185.93
C ALA A 989 -83.74 -101.50 185.61
N ALA A 990 -82.66 -101.19 186.32
CA ALA A 990 -81.84 -100.02 186.01
C ALA A 990 -81.12 -100.18 184.65
N PRO A 991 -80.69 -99.09 183.99
CA PRO A 991 -80.15 -99.13 182.62
C PRO A 991 -78.93 -100.04 182.45
N THR A 992 -78.17 -100.27 183.52
CA THR A 992 -76.96 -101.10 183.54
C THR A 992 -77.18 -102.52 184.02
N GLN A 993 -78.42 -102.88 184.36
CA GLN A 993 -78.78 -104.20 184.84
C GLN A 993 -79.32 -105.02 183.66
N THR A 994 -78.88 -106.26 183.49
CA THR A 994 -79.46 -107.16 182.48
C THR A 994 -80.88 -107.54 182.90
N THR A 995 -81.73 -107.81 181.91
CA THR A 995 -83.13 -108.21 182.15
C THR A 995 -83.20 -109.43 183.07
N ASP A 996 -82.26 -110.37 182.94
CA ASP A 996 -82.14 -111.56 183.78
C ASP A 996 -81.73 -111.23 185.24
N ASP A 997 -80.83 -110.27 185.47
CA ASP A 997 -80.40 -109.84 186.81
C ASP A 997 -81.50 -109.11 187.58
N ALA A 998 -82.38 -108.40 186.86
CA ALA A 998 -83.53 -107.76 187.47
C ALA A 998 -84.53 -108.81 187.95
N VAL A 999 -84.80 -109.83 187.13
CA VAL A 999 -85.77 -110.89 187.45
C VAL A 999 -85.29 -111.74 188.63
N ALA A 1000 -83.98 -112.01 188.71
CA ALA A 1000 -83.38 -112.74 189.83
C ALA A 1000 -83.53 -112.02 191.19
N LYS A 1001 -83.51 -110.68 191.23
CA LYS A 1001 -83.68 -109.90 192.48
C LYS A 1001 -85.08 -109.98 193.06
N ILE A 1002 -86.12 -110.18 192.24
CA ILE A 1002 -87.50 -110.29 192.72
C ILE A 1002 -87.76 -111.66 193.37
N ILE A 1003 -87.13 -112.73 192.87
CA ILE A 1003 -87.37 -114.11 193.33
C ILE A 1003 -86.75 -114.43 194.71
N VAL A 1004 -85.78 -113.64 195.20
CA VAL A 1004 -85.12 -113.88 196.51
C VAL A 1004 -85.77 -113.09 197.67
N SER A 1005 -86.80 -112.28 197.40
CA SER A 1005 -87.53 -111.49 198.42
C SER A 1005 -88.83 -112.11 198.93
N HIS A 1006 -89.06 -113.41 198.68
CA HIS A 1006 -90.12 -114.21 199.31
C HIS A 1006 -89.67 -115.64 199.61
#